data_AF-A0AAP7ZMV8-F1
#
_entry.id   AF-A0AAP7ZMV8-F1
#
_cell.length_a   1.000
_cell.length_b   1.000
_cell.length_c   1.000
_cell.angle_alpha   90.00
_cell.angle_beta   90.00
_cell.angle_gamma   90.00
#
_symmetry.space_group_name_H-M   'P 1'
#
loop_
_entity.id
_entity.type
_entity.pdbx_description
1 polymer ?
#
loop_
_entity_poly.entity_id
_entity_poly.type
_entity_poly.pdbx_seq_one_letter_code
_entity_poly.pdbx_strand_id
1 'polypeptide(L)'
;MARKTLTNASNLLDLIERAPASVLRVFSGLPECQALSRGFDWSQDATTLPGALLEHIRHLRRDLREPAEREALRIVRLASSRGALILTSVADQLNDADLFATFLSQPGGEFGRAVWMRVHSDATARLFEVAESILNTADIRGNKRLYDAFDVPCDEPPPFLWSDKVKRELESELTRAMRLAEPCEVVHVALADERDDGEASVAHCLVVRFAGEQVTAVQVVNRNRRSFCYFPARDATLLYAPGRKVVEVYAHTLSTRAPLANVLSAHGFKVPLSSRPLNRSRYDLSRFAQPLKDVKPRLDGAKVERLYLAEARALLGHASDTVTIHLDSGAELHDVLGEHWGNHPFSQAAAILGVTLVADLVVAGDATQTPLSIVLAESGRCSLQNERDLRLRRVGTQLLEALGVLKPLNPGSGVDDPDLIGQVARLLECATSPMDGFALAQLRIDIERFEDEGILTEGDRITQKVVELADGTRCAVPLERCADANFVRYRDPLTGDDVMLQARHARRWKVHLNWLREEIITALGSALQGMRGKHLDEEPVFLGELDVDGAFVALYFATRMGSERQYARVDAALRLRPRAVPGIVLTTSTAPFPFAGTNVVIPIEDVLAPNRSATAVDLARLKVAYRHGHQAAMGGTAISLKVSADGYAALLSVPGRAPWRVTGKAKIAVLQRLVDAYAAGTPHVNTKKLMEDTGCATPANLFSKTSPWRDYLVRVKGAHAWQLNLPSVEEPREDEAAEEDAEASLG
;
A
#
# COMPACT_ATOMS: atom_id res chain seq x y z
N MET A 1 21.49 -49.76 -10.58
CA MET A 1 20.30 -49.84 -11.45
C MET A 1 18.98 -49.42 -10.76
N ALA A 2 18.96 -49.18 -9.45
CA ALA A 2 17.75 -48.84 -8.68
C ALA A 2 17.17 -47.42 -8.90
N ARG A 3 17.96 -46.47 -9.40
CA ARG A 3 17.58 -45.04 -9.55
C ARG A 3 16.60 -44.74 -10.69
N LYS A 4 16.45 -45.64 -11.69
CA LYS A 4 15.64 -45.35 -12.90
C LYS A 4 14.15 -45.66 -12.78
N THR A 5 13.67 -46.26 -11.68
CA THR A 5 12.29 -46.80 -11.57
C THR A 5 11.37 -46.09 -10.57
N LEU A 6 11.83 -45.08 -9.83
CA LEU A 6 11.05 -44.37 -8.80
C LEU A 6 10.92 -42.85 -9.07
N THR A 7 10.74 -42.44 -10.33
CA THR A 7 10.57 -41.02 -10.72
C THR A 7 9.44 -40.29 -9.98
N ASN A 8 8.44 -41.02 -9.50
CA ASN A 8 7.27 -40.48 -8.78
C ASN A 8 7.36 -40.69 -7.24
N ALA A 9 8.55 -40.92 -6.68
CA ALA A 9 8.80 -41.09 -5.24
C ALA A 9 10.21 -40.63 -4.84
N SER A 10 10.64 -39.47 -5.35
CA SER A 10 12.01 -38.99 -5.21
C SER A 10 12.35 -38.56 -3.77
N ASN A 11 11.38 -38.03 -3.02
CA ASN A 11 11.62 -37.58 -1.64
C ASN A 11 11.70 -38.76 -0.67
N LEU A 12 10.88 -39.80 -0.86
CA LEU A 12 11.04 -41.06 -0.15
C LEU A 12 12.39 -41.70 -0.43
N LEU A 13 12.86 -41.67 -1.69
CA LEU A 13 14.18 -42.18 -2.03
C LEU A 13 15.28 -41.41 -1.29
N ASP A 14 15.24 -40.07 -1.30
CA ASP A 14 16.24 -39.25 -0.60
C ASP A 14 16.23 -39.51 0.91
N LEU A 15 15.04 -39.62 1.52
CA LEU A 15 14.89 -39.96 2.93
C LEU A 15 15.47 -41.34 3.26
N ILE A 16 15.19 -42.37 2.45
CA ILE A 16 15.64 -43.74 2.68
C ILE A 16 17.16 -43.89 2.47
N GLU A 17 17.73 -43.16 1.51
CA GLU A 17 19.18 -43.19 1.25
C GLU A 17 19.97 -42.48 2.38
N ARG A 18 19.39 -41.51 3.08
CA ARG A 18 20.11 -40.63 4.01
C ARG A 18 19.76 -40.80 5.49
N ALA A 19 18.56 -41.27 5.82
CA ALA A 19 18.14 -41.48 7.21
C ALA A 19 18.50 -42.90 7.69
N PRO A 20 18.91 -43.06 8.97
CA PRO A 20 19.19 -44.38 9.52
C PRO A 20 17.90 -45.20 9.70
N ALA A 21 18.05 -46.53 9.74
CA ALA A 21 16.93 -47.47 9.86
C ALA A 21 16.02 -47.21 11.07
N SER A 22 16.57 -46.72 12.20
CA SER A 22 15.79 -46.33 13.38
C SER A 22 14.83 -45.18 13.10
N VAL A 23 15.25 -44.17 12.33
CA VAL A 23 14.43 -43.02 11.95
C VAL A 23 13.36 -43.44 10.94
N LEU A 24 13.71 -44.31 9.98
CA LEU A 24 12.75 -44.84 9.01
C LEU A 24 11.63 -45.67 9.67
N ARG A 25 11.94 -46.41 10.73
CA ARG A 25 10.94 -47.13 11.54
C ARG A 25 9.97 -46.18 12.24
N VAL A 26 10.46 -45.07 12.79
CA VAL A 26 9.60 -44.06 13.44
C VAL A 26 8.71 -43.36 12.39
N PHE A 27 9.29 -43.00 11.25
CA PHE A 27 8.57 -42.38 10.14
C PHE A 27 7.44 -43.26 9.59
N SER A 28 7.64 -44.58 9.46
CA SER A 28 6.60 -45.50 8.98
C SER A 28 5.45 -45.72 9.96
N GLY A 29 5.60 -45.27 11.21
CA GLY A 29 4.57 -45.23 12.23
C GLY A 29 3.53 -44.12 12.04
N LEU A 30 3.79 -43.13 11.17
CA LEU A 30 2.83 -42.07 10.87
C LEU A 30 1.55 -42.64 10.23
N PRO A 31 0.35 -42.11 10.56
CA PRO A 31 -0.91 -42.53 9.96
C PRO A 31 -0.89 -42.50 8.42
N GLU A 32 -0.25 -41.48 7.85
CA GLU A 32 -0.08 -41.26 6.41
C GLU A 32 0.90 -42.26 5.79
N CYS A 33 1.81 -42.84 6.59
CA CYS A 33 2.86 -43.75 6.15
C CYS A 33 2.55 -45.22 6.42
N GLN A 34 1.34 -45.56 6.90
CA GLN A 34 0.97 -46.94 7.25
C GLN A 34 1.14 -47.95 6.12
N ALA A 35 1.06 -47.52 4.86
CA ALA A 35 1.31 -48.39 3.71
C ALA A 35 2.76 -48.90 3.65
N LEU A 36 3.72 -48.18 4.23
CA LEU A 36 5.12 -48.60 4.34
C LEU A 36 5.35 -49.64 5.45
N SER A 37 4.49 -49.65 6.47
CA SER A 37 4.60 -50.59 7.59
C SER A 37 3.82 -51.88 7.36
N ARG A 38 2.72 -51.84 6.61
CA ARG A 38 1.89 -53.01 6.32
C ARG A 38 2.59 -53.97 5.35
N GLY A 39 2.91 -55.17 5.85
CA GLY A 39 3.49 -56.24 5.02
C GLY A 39 4.97 -56.06 4.71
N PHE A 40 5.66 -55.17 5.43
CA PHE A 40 7.11 -55.01 5.39
C PHE A 40 7.74 -55.49 6.69
N ASP A 41 8.80 -56.29 6.59
CA ASP A 41 9.51 -56.81 7.76
C ASP A 41 10.57 -55.80 8.23
N TRP A 42 10.27 -55.07 9.30
CA TRP A 42 11.18 -54.10 9.92
C TRP A 42 12.24 -54.73 10.81
N SER A 43 12.21 -56.05 11.05
CA SER A 43 13.19 -56.77 11.87
C SER A 43 14.51 -57.07 11.14
N GLN A 44 14.56 -56.79 9.83
CA GLN A 44 15.75 -56.92 9.00
C GLN A 44 16.93 -56.08 9.51
N ASP A 45 18.14 -56.51 9.12
CA ASP A 45 19.38 -55.81 9.47
C ASP A 45 19.40 -54.37 8.92
N ALA A 46 19.99 -53.47 9.70
CA ALA A 46 19.99 -52.04 9.39
C ALA A 46 20.71 -51.70 8.07
N THR A 47 21.64 -52.54 7.63
CA THR A 47 22.39 -52.33 6.38
C THR A 47 21.62 -52.75 5.12
N THR A 48 20.71 -53.73 5.23
CA THR A 48 19.93 -54.25 4.11
C THR A 48 18.52 -53.67 4.04
N LEU A 49 18.02 -53.13 5.15
CA LEU A 49 16.68 -52.56 5.29
C LEU A 49 16.37 -51.45 4.26
N PRO A 50 17.24 -50.46 3.97
CA PRO A 50 16.94 -49.44 2.97
C PRO A 50 16.68 -50.03 1.57
N GLY A 51 17.49 -51.01 1.16
CA GLY A 51 17.32 -51.70 -0.12
C GLY A 51 16.02 -52.50 -0.20
N ALA A 52 15.68 -53.24 0.87
CA ALA A 52 14.44 -53.99 0.95
C ALA A 52 13.21 -53.05 0.95
N LEU A 53 13.28 -51.92 1.65
CA LEU A 53 12.20 -50.94 1.71
C LEU A 53 11.96 -50.29 0.35
N LEU A 54 13.02 -50.00 -0.42
CA LEU A 54 12.89 -49.49 -1.78
C LEU A 54 12.22 -50.49 -2.72
N GLU A 55 12.55 -51.78 -2.62
CA GLU A 55 11.85 -52.81 -3.41
C GLU A 55 10.39 -52.93 -3.00
N HIS A 56 10.08 -52.88 -1.70
CA HIS A 56 8.70 -52.87 -1.22
C HIS A 56 7.90 -51.68 -1.79
N ILE A 57 8.46 -50.47 -1.75
CA ILE A 57 7.84 -49.25 -2.26
C ILE A 57 7.57 -49.30 -3.76
N ARG A 58 8.40 -50.01 -4.54
CA ARG A 58 8.16 -50.21 -5.99
C ARG A 58 6.91 -51.02 -6.26
N HIS A 59 6.56 -51.94 -5.37
CA HIS A 59 5.38 -52.79 -5.51
C HIS A 59 4.11 -52.15 -4.92
N LEU A 60 4.23 -51.03 -4.21
CA LEU A 60 3.07 -50.26 -3.74
C LEU A 60 2.39 -49.53 -4.90
N ARG A 61 1.05 -49.53 -4.86
CA ARG A 61 0.24 -48.71 -5.77
C ARG A 61 0.46 -47.22 -5.45
N ARG A 62 0.29 -46.37 -6.47
CA ARG A 62 0.52 -44.93 -6.38
C ARG A 62 -0.27 -44.28 -5.24
N ASP A 63 -1.55 -44.61 -5.11
CA ASP A 63 -2.47 -44.10 -4.08
C ASP A 63 -2.04 -44.44 -2.64
N LEU A 64 -1.35 -45.57 -2.46
CA LEU A 64 -0.81 -45.98 -1.16
C LEU A 64 0.55 -45.35 -0.86
N ARG A 65 1.33 -45.03 -1.90
CA ARG A 65 2.67 -44.43 -1.77
C ARG A 65 2.62 -42.91 -1.66
N GLU A 66 1.68 -42.26 -2.33
CA GLU A 66 1.60 -40.81 -2.44
C GLU A 66 1.49 -40.07 -1.08
N PRO A 67 0.74 -40.56 -0.08
CA PRO A 67 0.73 -39.94 1.26
C PRO A 67 2.11 -39.97 1.93
N ALA A 68 2.81 -41.11 1.87
CA ALA A 68 4.15 -41.25 2.43
C ALA A 68 5.19 -40.38 1.68
N GLU A 69 5.04 -40.22 0.36
CA GLU A 69 5.87 -39.31 -0.45
C GLU A 69 5.69 -37.85 -0.02
N ARG A 70 4.46 -37.44 0.27
CA ARG A 70 4.18 -36.08 0.77
C ARG A 70 4.80 -35.86 2.15
N GLU A 71 4.68 -36.80 3.08
CA GLU A 71 5.33 -36.67 4.39
C GLU A 71 6.86 -36.69 4.27
N ALA A 72 7.43 -37.52 3.38
CA ALA A 72 8.87 -37.53 3.14
C ALA A 72 9.37 -36.18 2.60
N LEU A 73 8.63 -35.53 1.70
CA LEU A 73 8.95 -34.18 1.24
C LEU A 73 9.03 -33.18 2.39
N ARG A 74 8.07 -33.21 3.33
CA ARG A 74 8.05 -32.31 4.51
C ARG A 74 9.29 -32.51 5.37
N ILE A 75 9.63 -33.77 5.66
CA ILE A 75 10.83 -34.14 6.42
C ILE A 75 12.11 -33.71 5.70
N VAL A 76 12.26 -34.03 4.42
CA VAL A 76 13.45 -33.69 3.61
C VAL A 76 13.66 -32.17 3.57
N ARG A 77 12.59 -31.38 3.40
CA ARG A 77 12.68 -29.91 3.39
C ARG A 77 13.13 -29.36 4.73
N LEU A 78 12.60 -29.86 5.85
CA LEU A 78 13.01 -29.43 7.19
C LEU A 78 14.36 -30.02 7.64
N ALA A 79 14.84 -31.07 6.99
CA ALA A 79 16.19 -31.60 7.17
C ALA A 79 17.24 -30.90 6.29
N SER A 80 16.86 -29.96 5.42
CA SER A 80 17.81 -29.13 4.68
C SER A 80 18.57 -28.19 5.63
N SER A 81 19.71 -27.63 5.21
CA SER A 81 20.52 -26.72 6.05
C SER A 81 19.70 -25.57 6.64
N ARG A 82 18.91 -24.87 5.80
CA ARG A 82 18.01 -23.81 6.26
C ARG A 82 16.84 -24.35 7.09
N GLY A 83 16.24 -25.46 6.66
CA GLY A 83 15.13 -26.10 7.39
C GLY A 83 15.53 -26.50 8.80
N ALA A 84 16.73 -27.05 8.98
CA ALA A 84 17.25 -27.51 10.25
C ALA A 84 17.53 -26.35 11.22
N LEU A 85 18.01 -25.22 10.73
CA LEU A 85 18.17 -23.99 11.53
C LEU A 85 16.82 -23.46 12.02
N ILE A 86 15.81 -23.40 11.15
CA ILE A 86 14.45 -23.01 11.51
C ILE A 86 13.87 -23.99 12.53
N LEU A 87 13.96 -25.30 12.25
CA LEU A 87 13.44 -26.34 13.14
C LEU A 87 14.05 -26.28 14.53
N THR A 88 15.35 -25.99 14.62
CA THR A 88 16.05 -25.79 15.90
C THR A 88 15.54 -24.54 16.62
N SER A 89 15.40 -23.41 15.92
CA SER A 89 14.88 -22.16 16.49
C SER A 89 13.43 -22.30 16.97
N VAL A 90 12.63 -23.12 16.30
CA VAL A 90 11.25 -23.43 16.70
C VAL A 90 11.20 -24.41 17.87
N ALA A 91 12.16 -25.34 17.97
CA ALA A 91 12.24 -26.28 19.09
C ALA A 91 12.53 -25.60 20.43
N ASP A 92 13.13 -24.40 20.44
CA ASP A 92 13.25 -23.58 21.66
C ASP A 92 11.87 -23.27 22.28
N GLN A 93 10.79 -23.28 21.51
CA GLN A 93 9.41 -23.06 21.99
C GLN A 93 8.83 -24.25 22.76
N LEU A 94 9.55 -25.37 22.88
CA LEU A 94 9.13 -26.48 23.75
C LEU A 94 9.05 -26.07 25.22
N ASN A 95 9.81 -25.03 25.62
CA ASN A 95 9.86 -24.51 26.99
C ASN A 95 10.16 -25.60 28.05
N ASP A 96 10.86 -26.66 27.64
CA ASP A 96 11.28 -27.80 28.45
C ASP A 96 12.71 -28.18 28.03
N ALA A 97 13.66 -28.01 28.95
CA ALA A 97 15.08 -28.22 28.68
C ALA A 97 15.44 -29.69 28.39
N ASP A 98 14.73 -30.63 29.01
CA ASP A 98 14.98 -32.07 28.83
C ASP A 98 14.44 -32.55 27.49
N LEU A 99 13.25 -32.06 27.09
CA LEU A 99 12.70 -32.30 25.77
C LEU A 99 13.56 -31.67 24.67
N PHE A 100 14.07 -30.46 24.89
CA PHE A 100 14.97 -29.81 23.93
C PHE A 100 16.31 -30.53 23.80
N ALA A 101 16.90 -30.98 24.91
CA ALA A 101 18.10 -31.82 24.88
C ALA A 101 17.86 -33.14 24.13
N THR A 102 16.70 -33.76 24.36
CA THR A 102 16.27 -34.97 23.66
C THR A 102 16.14 -34.73 22.15
N PHE A 103 15.58 -33.59 21.75
CA PHE A 103 15.51 -33.17 20.35
C PHE A 103 16.92 -33.05 19.73
N LEU A 104 17.85 -32.35 20.39
CA LEU A 104 19.21 -32.19 19.88
C LEU A 104 19.97 -33.51 19.76
N SER A 105 19.71 -34.45 20.67
CA SER A 105 20.36 -35.76 20.70
C SER A 105 19.75 -36.82 19.77
N GLN A 106 18.77 -36.46 18.92
CA GLN A 106 18.13 -37.45 18.07
C GLN A 106 19.12 -38.13 17.11
N PRO A 107 19.12 -39.48 17.02
CA PRO A 107 19.99 -40.20 16.11
C PRO A 107 19.57 -39.93 14.65
N GLY A 108 20.53 -39.92 13.73
CA GLY A 108 20.25 -39.66 12.31
C GLY A 108 20.27 -38.18 11.92
N GLY A 109 20.84 -37.32 12.77
CA GLY A 109 21.10 -35.91 12.44
C GLY A 109 19.82 -35.13 12.17
N GLU A 110 19.83 -34.31 11.12
CA GLU A 110 18.74 -33.40 10.75
C GLU A 110 17.44 -34.16 10.42
N PHE A 111 17.54 -35.31 9.74
CA PHE A 111 16.40 -36.17 9.45
C PHE A 111 15.78 -36.76 10.71
N GLY A 112 16.62 -37.21 11.65
CA GLY A 112 16.15 -37.73 12.94
C GLY A 112 15.39 -36.67 13.73
N ARG A 113 15.93 -35.45 13.78
CA ARG A 113 15.28 -34.30 14.43
C ARG A 113 13.93 -33.95 13.81
N ALA A 114 13.85 -33.88 12.47
CA ALA A 114 12.61 -33.59 11.75
C ALA A 114 11.54 -34.66 11.99
N VAL A 115 11.91 -35.95 11.91
CA VAL A 115 10.97 -37.06 12.16
C VAL A 115 10.51 -37.09 13.61
N TRP A 116 11.42 -36.90 14.56
CA TRP A 116 11.06 -36.86 15.98
C TRP A 116 10.07 -35.74 16.29
N MET A 117 10.34 -34.52 15.79
CA MET A 117 9.46 -33.37 16.00
C MET A 117 8.05 -33.65 15.48
N ARG A 118 7.94 -34.33 14.34
CA ARG A 118 6.66 -34.69 13.71
C ARG A 118 5.87 -35.80 14.42
N VAL A 119 6.53 -36.69 15.17
CA VAL A 119 5.94 -37.94 15.71
C VAL A 119 5.82 -37.96 17.24
N HIS A 120 6.68 -37.25 17.97
CA HIS A 120 6.81 -37.43 19.42
C HIS A 120 5.54 -37.11 20.22
N SER A 121 4.87 -36.00 19.93
CA SER A 121 3.63 -35.57 20.58
C SER A 121 2.85 -34.60 19.71
N ASP A 122 1.58 -34.34 20.05
CA ASP A 122 0.78 -33.30 19.38
C ASP A 122 1.42 -31.91 19.51
N ALA A 123 2.09 -31.61 20.63
CA ALA A 123 2.76 -30.34 20.85
C ALA A 123 3.98 -30.16 19.94
N THR A 124 4.83 -31.18 19.82
CA THR A 124 5.99 -31.15 18.91
C THR A 124 5.54 -31.15 17.45
N ALA A 125 4.46 -31.87 17.11
CA ALA A 125 3.91 -31.90 15.76
C ALA A 125 3.36 -30.52 15.35
N ARG A 126 2.69 -29.80 16.27
CA ARG A 126 2.28 -28.40 16.04
C ARG A 126 3.48 -27.52 15.71
N LEU A 127 4.57 -27.63 16.47
CA LEU A 127 5.80 -26.88 16.23
C LEU A 127 6.50 -27.29 14.92
N PHE A 128 6.45 -28.56 14.52
CA PHE A 128 6.93 -29.00 13.21
C PHE A 128 6.19 -28.26 12.07
N GLU A 129 4.87 -28.16 12.17
CA GLU A 129 4.06 -27.40 11.21
C GLU A 129 4.38 -25.89 11.26
N VAL A 130 4.77 -25.32 12.42
CA VAL A 130 5.19 -23.91 12.52
C VAL A 130 6.49 -23.72 11.73
N ALA A 131 7.46 -24.60 11.94
CA ALA A 131 8.71 -24.59 11.19
C ALA A 131 8.48 -24.73 9.68
N GLU A 132 7.53 -25.57 9.26
CA GLU A 132 7.12 -25.72 7.87
C GLU A 132 6.54 -24.41 7.30
N SER A 133 5.63 -23.76 8.03
CA SER A 133 5.04 -22.48 7.65
C SER A 133 6.07 -21.35 7.52
N ILE A 134 7.08 -21.33 8.41
CA ILE A 134 8.22 -20.41 8.31
C ILE A 134 9.07 -20.72 7.08
N LEU A 135 9.43 -21.99 6.86
CA LEU A 135 10.24 -22.40 5.71
C LEU A 135 9.55 -22.05 4.39
N ASN A 136 8.23 -22.21 4.32
CA ASN A 136 7.41 -21.89 3.15
C ASN A 136 7.39 -20.38 2.82
N THR A 137 7.69 -19.49 3.76
CA THR A 137 7.70 -18.03 3.47
C THR A 137 8.68 -17.67 2.36
N ALA A 138 9.83 -18.34 2.28
CA ALA A 138 10.79 -18.10 1.20
C ALA A 138 10.28 -18.51 -0.18
N ASP A 139 9.45 -19.55 -0.24
CA ASP A 139 8.85 -20.03 -1.48
C ASP A 139 7.72 -19.10 -1.96
N ILE A 140 7.10 -18.41 -1.00
CA ILE A 140 6.04 -17.44 -1.23
C ILE A 140 6.60 -16.03 -1.49
N ARG A 141 7.82 -15.74 -1.00
CA ARG A 141 8.50 -14.45 -1.21
C ARG A 141 8.65 -14.21 -2.72
N GLY A 142 8.02 -13.13 -3.21
CA GLY A 142 7.93 -12.81 -4.64
C GLY A 142 6.54 -13.03 -5.26
N ASN A 143 5.68 -13.86 -4.66
CA ASN A 143 4.30 -14.03 -5.11
C ASN A 143 3.40 -12.91 -4.56
N LYS A 144 3.25 -11.83 -5.33
CA LYS A 144 2.43 -10.64 -4.98
C LYS A 144 0.98 -10.95 -4.59
N ARG A 145 0.42 -12.13 -4.93
CA ARG A 145 -0.92 -12.53 -4.47
C ARG A 145 -0.95 -13.08 -3.05
N LEU A 146 0.19 -13.52 -2.54
CA LEU A 146 0.34 -14.23 -1.26
C LEU A 146 1.28 -13.50 -0.29
N TYR A 147 1.89 -12.39 -0.72
CA TYR A 147 2.96 -11.69 -0.02
C TYR A 147 2.76 -10.18 -0.16
N ASP A 148 2.81 -9.47 0.97
CA ASP A 148 2.93 -8.02 1.06
C ASP A 148 4.13 -7.64 1.93
N ALA A 149 4.83 -6.57 1.60
CA ALA A 149 5.93 -6.05 2.41
C ALA A 149 5.75 -4.55 2.63
N PHE A 150 6.00 -4.12 3.86
CA PHE A 150 5.77 -2.78 4.34
C PHE A 150 7.02 -2.23 4.98
N ASP A 151 7.27 -0.94 4.74
CA ASP A 151 8.33 -0.21 5.42
C ASP A 151 7.89 0.17 6.83
N VAL A 152 8.86 0.23 7.75
CA VAL A 152 8.65 0.74 9.10
C VAL A 152 9.22 2.15 9.17
N PRO A 153 8.37 3.21 9.12
CA PRO A 153 8.80 4.59 8.90
C PRO A 153 9.35 5.22 10.19
N CYS A 154 10.51 4.76 10.64
CA CYS A 154 11.20 5.24 11.83
C CYS A 154 12.73 5.25 11.67
N ASP A 155 13.38 6.26 12.24
CA ASP A 155 14.84 6.41 12.25
C ASP A 155 15.51 5.26 13.03
N GLU A 156 14.96 4.92 14.20
CA GLU A 156 15.34 3.76 15.00
C GLU A 156 14.20 2.71 15.01
N PRO A 157 14.44 1.47 14.56
CA PRO A 157 13.41 0.44 14.53
C PRO A 157 12.98 0.07 15.95
N PRO A 158 11.67 0.08 16.26
CA PRO A 158 11.19 -0.24 17.60
C PRO A 158 11.53 -1.69 17.98
N PRO A 159 11.96 -1.94 19.24
CA PRO A 159 12.19 -3.32 19.69
C PRO A 159 10.88 -4.11 19.65
N PHE A 160 10.95 -5.36 19.21
CA PHE A 160 9.79 -6.24 19.20
C PHE A 160 9.53 -6.80 20.60
N LEU A 161 8.49 -6.28 21.27
CA LEU A 161 8.12 -6.71 22.62
C LEU A 161 7.20 -7.93 22.55
N TRP A 162 7.67 -9.08 23.04
CA TRP A 162 6.89 -10.32 23.12
C TRP A 162 6.67 -10.77 24.57
N SER A 163 5.44 -11.13 24.90
CA SER A 163 5.05 -11.71 26.20
C SER A 163 3.73 -12.46 26.09
N ASP A 164 3.39 -13.32 27.05
CA ASP A 164 2.10 -14.03 27.08
C ASP A 164 0.88 -13.10 27.15
N LYS A 165 1.07 -11.89 27.68
CA LYS A 165 0.03 -10.86 27.67
C LYS A 165 -0.17 -10.32 26.25
N VAL A 166 0.93 -9.96 25.58
CA VAL A 166 0.91 -9.48 24.18
C VAL A 166 0.33 -10.54 23.26
N LYS A 167 0.70 -11.81 23.44
CA LYS A 167 0.14 -12.95 22.68
C LYS A 167 -1.39 -12.98 22.75
N ARG A 168 -1.95 -12.97 23.96
CA ARG A 168 -3.41 -13.04 24.18
C ARG A 168 -4.16 -11.82 23.61
N GLU A 169 -3.58 -10.63 23.77
CA GLU A 169 -4.15 -9.41 23.18
C GLU A 169 -4.14 -9.49 21.65
N LEU A 170 -3.02 -9.94 21.05
CA LEU A 170 -2.89 -10.10 19.61
C LEU A 170 -3.88 -11.13 19.05
N GLU A 171 -4.04 -12.29 19.70
CA GLU A 171 -4.98 -13.34 19.30
C GLU A 171 -6.43 -12.83 19.32
N SER A 172 -6.83 -12.10 20.37
CA SER A 172 -8.17 -11.53 20.49
C SER A 172 -8.45 -10.50 19.38
N GLU A 173 -7.49 -9.59 19.16
CA GLU A 173 -7.61 -8.51 18.18
C GLU A 173 -7.60 -9.04 16.74
N LEU A 174 -6.74 -10.01 16.44
CA LEU A 174 -6.68 -10.68 15.14
C LEU A 174 -7.96 -11.45 14.84
N THR A 175 -8.49 -12.19 15.81
CA THR A 175 -9.77 -12.90 15.69
C THR A 175 -10.90 -11.93 15.31
N ARG A 176 -10.96 -10.78 15.98
CA ARG A 176 -11.94 -9.72 15.69
C ARG A 176 -11.72 -9.07 14.31
N ALA A 177 -10.49 -8.66 14.01
CA ALA A 177 -10.16 -7.91 12.80
C ALA A 177 -10.33 -8.76 11.53
N MET A 178 -9.99 -10.06 11.60
CA MET A 178 -10.17 -11.02 10.49
C MET A 178 -11.58 -11.62 10.45
N ARG A 179 -12.44 -11.32 11.43
CA ARG A 179 -13.82 -11.86 11.55
C ARG A 179 -13.86 -13.39 11.58
N LEU A 180 -12.95 -13.99 12.35
CA LEU A 180 -12.85 -15.44 12.47
C LEU A 180 -13.98 -15.98 13.36
N ALA A 181 -14.49 -17.17 13.00
CA ALA A 181 -15.52 -17.86 13.79
C ALA A 181 -14.94 -18.47 15.08
N GLU A 182 -13.68 -18.90 15.03
CA GLU A 182 -12.93 -19.46 16.16
C GLU A 182 -11.69 -18.61 16.44
N PRO A 183 -11.19 -18.59 17.69
CA PRO A 183 -9.97 -17.88 18.04
C PRO A 183 -8.78 -18.35 17.21
N CYS A 184 -7.95 -17.42 16.73
CA CYS A 184 -6.67 -17.77 16.13
C CYS A 184 -5.62 -18.08 17.20
N GLU A 185 -4.63 -18.91 16.85
CA GLU A 185 -3.43 -19.16 17.65
C GLU A 185 -2.25 -18.39 17.04
N VAL A 186 -1.42 -17.78 17.89
CA VAL A 186 -0.21 -17.09 17.47
C VAL A 186 1.02 -17.72 18.11
N VAL A 187 2.00 -18.08 17.28
CA VAL A 187 3.32 -18.59 17.70
C VAL A 187 4.41 -17.63 17.27
N HIS A 188 5.20 -17.14 18.22
CA HIS A 188 6.37 -16.30 17.96
C HIS A 188 7.64 -17.14 17.93
N VAL A 189 8.50 -16.84 16.95
CA VAL A 189 9.79 -17.49 16.77
C VAL A 189 10.82 -16.40 16.46
N ALA A 190 11.90 -16.37 17.23
CA ALA A 190 13.08 -15.55 16.91
C ALA A 190 13.98 -16.32 15.95
N LEU A 191 14.33 -15.71 14.83
CA LEU A 191 15.20 -16.29 13.81
C LEU A 191 16.47 -15.45 13.68
N ALA A 192 17.60 -16.10 13.47
CA ALA A 192 18.81 -15.39 13.07
C ALA A 192 18.60 -14.75 11.68
N ASP A 193 18.98 -13.49 11.55
CA ASP A 193 18.95 -12.70 10.31
C ASP A 193 20.36 -12.16 10.08
N GLU A 194 21.02 -12.59 9.02
CA GLU A 194 22.32 -12.02 8.63
C GLU A 194 22.06 -10.73 7.87
N ARG A 195 22.66 -9.63 8.33
CA ARG A 195 22.66 -8.36 7.59
C ARG A 195 23.71 -8.40 6.49
N ASP A 196 23.56 -7.53 5.49
CA ASP A 196 24.51 -7.37 4.38
C ASP A 196 25.92 -6.95 4.86
N ASP A 197 26.03 -6.39 6.08
CA ASP A 197 27.28 -5.99 6.75
C ASP A 197 27.93 -7.13 7.57
N GLY A 198 27.28 -8.30 7.67
CA GLY A 198 27.74 -9.44 8.46
C GLY A 198 27.43 -9.36 9.96
N GLU A 199 26.72 -8.33 10.44
CA GLU A 199 26.24 -8.29 11.82
C GLU A 199 25.06 -9.25 12.03
N ALA A 200 25.10 -10.01 13.13
CA ALA A 200 24.00 -10.87 13.54
C ALA A 200 22.82 -10.01 14.01
N SER A 201 21.71 -10.05 13.27
CA SER A 201 20.43 -9.46 13.65
C SER A 201 19.44 -10.57 13.99
N VAL A 202 18.38 -10.22 14.73
CA VAL A 202 17.27 -11.13 15.00
C VAL A 202 16.05 -10.68 14.22
N ALA A 203 15.46 -11.57 13.43
CA ALA A 203 14.15 -11.37 12.84
C ALA A 203 13.08 -12.05 13.71
N HIS A 204 11.94 -11.38 13.89
CA HIS A 204 10.81 -11.87 14.68
C HIS A 204 9.74 -12.41 13.73
N CYS A 205 9.48 -13.71 13.81
CA CYS A 205 8.47 -14.37 12.99
C CYS A 205 7.23 -14.70 13.84
N LEU A 206 6.04 -14.35 13.35
CA LEU A 206 4.76 -14.73 13.93
C LEU A 206 4.04 -15.65 12.95
N VAL A 207 3.74 -16.87 13.37
CA VAL A 207 2.86 -17.79 12.64
C VAL A 207 1.49 -17.74 13.29
N VAL A 208 0.49 -17.32 12.52
CA VAL A 208 -0.91 -17.19 12.94
C VAL A 208 -1.72 -18.30 12.29
N ARG A 209 -2.30 -19.16 13.10
CA ARG A 209 -3.16 -20.25 12.65
C ARG A 209 -4.62 -19.97 12.95
N PHE A 210 -5.47 -20.25 11.98
CA PHE A 210 -6.89 -20.02 12.12
C PHE A 210 -7.71 -20.96 11.24
N ALA A 211 -8.97 -21.15 11.63
CA ALA A 211 -9.95 -21.86 10.82
C ALA A 211 -10.34 -21.00 9.60
N GLY A 212 -10.15 -21.55 8.40
CA GLY A 212 -10.65 -20.96 7.15
C GLY A 212 -12.17 -21.11 7.02
N GLU A 213 -12.73 -20.69 5.88
CA GLU A 213 -14.16 -20.85 5.61
C GLU A 213 -14.58 -22.33 5.51
N GLN A 214 -15.82 -22.64 5.91
CA GLN A 214 -16.34 -24.01 5.89
C GLN A 214 -16.31 -24.58 4.46
N VAL A 215 -15.73 -25.77 4.32
CA VAL A 215 -15.68 -26.52 3.05
C VAL A 215 -16.42 -27.84 3.19
N THR A 216 -17.19 -28.19 2.16
CA THR A 216 -17.85 -29.49 2.05
C THR A 216 -17.00 -30.43 1.20
N ALA A 217 -16.50 -31.51 1.79
CA ALA A 217 -15.83 -32.58 1.06
C ALA A 217 -16.76 -33.77 0.85
N VAL A 218 -16.57 -34.46 -0.27
CA VAL A 218 -17.27 -35.69 -0.60
C VAL A 218 -16.25 -36.81 -0.62
N GLN A 219 -16.38 -37.75 0.31
CA GLN A 219 -15.62 -39.00 0.28
C GLN A 219 -16.43 -40.08 -0.42
N VAL A 220 -15.82 -40.74 -1.39
CA VAL A 220 -16.39 -41.94 -2.02
C VAL A 220 -15.51 -43.12 -1.64
N VAL A 221 -16.01 -43.98 -0.74
CA VAL A 221 -15.35 -45.24 -0.35
C VAL A 221 -16.29 -46.38 -0.68
N ASN A 222 -15.84 -47.39 -1.42
CA ASN A 222 -16.65 -48.56 -1.79
C ASN A 222 -18.00 -48.21 -2.42
N ARG A 223 -18.03 -47.20 -3.31
CA ARG A 223 -19.25 -46.64 -3.95
C ARG A 223 -20.25 -45.97 -2.99
N ASN A 224 -19.97 -45.93 -1.69
CA ASN A 224 -20.73 -45.13 -0.74
C ASN A 224 -20.22 -43.69 -0.74
N ARG A 225 -21.14 -42.75 -0.97
CA ARG A 225 -20.87 -41.32 -0.97
C ARG A 225 -21.22 -40.74 0.40
N ARG A 226 -20.24 -40.21 1.12
CA ARG A 226 -20.43 -39.49 2.37
C ARG A 226 -19.92 -38.06 2.21
N SER A 227 -20.80 -37.08 2.43
CA SER A 227 -20.41 -35.67 2.53
C SER A 227 -20.12 -35.32 3.99
N PHE A 228 -19.07 -34.55 4.23
CA PHE A 228 -18.79 -33.96 5.53
C PHE A 228 -18.31 -32.52 5.34
N CYS A 229 -18.65 -31.66 6.30
CA CYS A 229 -18.22 -30.27 6.32
C CYS A 229 -17.10 -30.12 7.35
N TYR A 230 -16.05 -29.39 7.01
CA TYR A 230 -14.95 -29.09 7.92
C TYR A 230 -14.42 -27.67 7.65
N PHE A 231 -13.73 -27.09 8.62
CA PHE A 231 -13.03 -25.82 8.45
C PHE A 231 -11.55 -26.15 8.19
N PRO A 232 -10.98 -25.80 7.03
CA PRO A 232 -9.59 -26.07 6.75
C PRO A 232 -8.70 -25.18 7.63
N ALA A 233 -7.68 -25.75 8.25
CA ALA A 233 -6.65 -24.96 8.93
C ALA A 233 -5.91 -24.09 7.89
N ARG A 234 -5.71 -22.82 8.22
CA ARG A 234 -4.93 -21.87 7.44
C ARG A 234 -3.87 -21.22 8.30
N ASP A 235 -2.74 -20.98 7.67
CA ASP A 235 -1.61 -20.29 8.27
C ASP A 235 -1.39 -18.95 7.56
N ALA A 236 -1.08 -17.93 8.35
CA ALA A 236 -0.51 -16.68 7.88
C ALA A 236 0.79 -16.44 8.65
N THR A 237 1.84 -16.02 7.95
CA THR A 237 3.13 -15.76 8.57
C THR A 237 3.46 -14.29 8.44
N LEU A 238 3.93 -13.68 9.51
CA LEU A 238 4.48 -12.33 9.51
C LEU A 238 5.94 -12.41 9.91
N LEU A 239 6.82 -11.70 9.18
CA LEU A 239 8.22 -11.53 9.53
C LEU A 239 8.52 -10.06 9.76
N TYR A 240 9.06 -9.72 10.92
CA TYR A 240 9.61 -8.41 11.21
C TYR A 240 11.12 -8.49 11.32
N ALA A 241 11.84 -7.76 10.47
CA ALA A 241 13.29 -7.66 10.51
C ALA A 241 13.69 -6.23 10.92
N PRO A 242 13.98 -5.97 12.21
CA PRO A 242 14.34 -4.64 12.70
C PRO A 242 15.53 -4.03 11.94
N GLY A 243 16.56 -4.84 11.67
CA GLY A 243 17.76 -4.39 10.95
C GLY A 243 17.50 -3.94 9.52
N ARG A 244 16.47 -4.49 8.86
CA ARG A 244 16.07 -4.12 7.50
C ARG A 244 14.94 -3.09 7.48
N LYS A 245 14.33 -2.77 8.64
CA LYS A 245 13.12 -1.93 8.78
C LYS A 245 11.93 -2.42 7.93
N VAL A 246 11.82 -3.73 7.72
CA VAL A 246 10.75 -4.32 6.90
C VAL A 246 9.84 -5.21 7.73
N VAL A 247 8.53 -5.10 7.49
CA VAL A 247 7.53 -6.10 7.87
C VAL A 247 7.03 -6.80 6.61
N GLU A 248 7.21 -8.11 6.56
CA GLU A 248 6.70 -8.99 5.50
C GLU A 248 5.49 -9.77 6.01
N VAL A 249 4.45 -9.87 5.20
CA VAL A 249 3.22 -10.58 5.53
C VAL A 249 2.88 -11.59 4.43
N TYR A 250 2.72 -12.84 4.82
CA TYR A 250 2.47 -13.99 3.98
C TYR A 250 1.10 -14.59 4.31
N ALA A 251 0.13 -14.48 3.40
CA ALA A 251 -1.16 -15.15 3.54
C ALA A 251 -1.90 -15.26 2.21
N HIS A 252 -2.83 -16.22 2.13
CA HIS A 252 -3.57 -16.53 0.91
C HIS A 252 -4.48 -15.42 0.37
N THR A 253 -4.96 -14.53 1.23
CA THR A 253 -5.93 -13.49 0.86
C THR A 253 -5.51 -12.12 1.41
N LEU A 254 -5.82 -11.07 0.64
CA LEU A 254 -5.60 -9.69 1.08
C LEU A 254 -6.39 -9.36 2.36
N SER A 255 -7.58 -9.97 2.50
CA SER A 255 -8.44 -9.86 3.69
C SER A 255 -7.80 -10.43 4.96
N THR A 256 -6.77 -11.27 4.85
CA THR A 256 -5.97 -11.74 5.99
C THR A 256 -4.70 -10.89 6.16
N ARG A 257 -4.03 -10.54 5.06
CA ARG A 257 -2.75 -9.80 5.12
C ARG A 257 -2.90 -8.39 5.70
N ALA A 258 -3.90 -7.63 5.25
CA ALA A 258 -4.07 -6.25 5.72
C ALA A 258 -4.41 -6.17 7.23
N PRO A 259 -5.36 -6.95 7.77
CA PRO A 259 -5.58 -6.99 9.23
C PRO A 259 -4.36 -7.44 10.02
N LEU A 260 -3.61 -8.44 9.53
CA LEU A 260 -2.42 -8.94 10.22
C LEU A 260 -1.33 -7.85 10.34
N ALA A 261 -1.06 -7.14 9.25
CA ALA A 261 -0.14 -6.00 9.25
C ALA A 261 -0.60 -4.89 10.21
N ASN A 262 -1.89 -4.53 10.14
CA ASN A 262 -2.47 -3.44 10.92
C ASN A 262 -2.49 -3.73 12.43
N VAL A 263 -2.94 -4.91 12.85
CA VAL A 263 -2.98 -5.30 14.27
C VAL A 263 -1.56 -5.37 14.84
N LEU A 264 -0.60 -5.88 14.09
CA LEU A 264 0.79 -5.87 14.56
C LEU A 264 1.35 -4.45 14.67
N SER A 265 1.09 -3.59 13.69
CA SER A 265 1.49 -2.18 13.78
C SER A 265 1.01 -1.52 15.08
N ALA A 266 -0.24 -1.82 15.47
CA ALA A 266 -0.88 -1.23 16.63
C ALA A 266 -0.35 -1.77 17.97
N HIS A 267 -0.10 -3.08 18.05
CA HIS A 267 0.25 -3.76 19.30
C HIS A 267 1.75 -4.05 19.46
N GLY A 268 2.44 -4.36 18.37
CA GLY A 268 3.88 -4.64 18.33
C GLY A 268 4.73 -3.38 18.33
N PHE A 269 4.42 -2.44 17.44
CA PHE A 269 5.24 -1.23 17.21
C PHE A 269 4.63 0.05 17.76
N LYS A 270 3.31 0.07 17.98
CA LYS A 270 2.50 1.27 18.30
C LYS A 270 2.66 2.41 17.28
N VAL A 271 3.12 2.09 16.07
CA VAL A 271 3.31 3.00 14.95
C VAL A 271 2.64 2.35 13.73
N PRO A 272 1.81 3.08 12.97
CA PRO A 272 1.22 2.53 11.75
C PRO A 272 2.32 2.16 10.74
N LEU A 273 2.19 1.01 10.11
CA LEU A 273 3.07 0.62 8.99
C LEU A 273 2.82 1.55 7.81
N SER A 274 3.85 1.76 6.99
CA SER A 274 3.65 2.53 5.77
C SER A 274 2.78 1.76 4.78
N SER A 275 1.86 2.47 4.13
CA SER A 275 1.11 2.04 2.96
C SER A 275 1.99 1.80 1.73
N ARG A 276 3.27 2.20 1.77
CA ARG A 276 4.32 1.94 0.77
C ARG A 276 4.53 0.43 0.62
N PRO A 277 4.12 -0.16 -0.51
CA PRO A 277 4.29 -1.59 -0.75
C PRO A 277 5.68 -1.82 -1.33
N LEU A 278 6.61 -2.32 -0.50
CA LEU A 278 8.01 -2.59 -0.86
C LEU A 278 8.18 -3.73 -1.87
N ASN A 279 7.14 -4.54 -2.05
CA ASN A 279 7.12 -5.69 -2.96
C ASN A 279 6.58 -5.36 -4.36
N ARG A 280 6.16 -4.11 -4.62
CA ARG A 280 5.79 -3.72 -5.97
C ARG A 280 7.04 -3.59 -6.83
N SER A 281 6.91 -4.05 -8.06
CA SER A 281 7.97 -4.03 -9.06
C SER A 281 7.31 -3.65 -10.37
N ARG A 282 8.02 -2.87 -11.18
CA ARG A 282 7.58 -2.48 -12.52
C ARG A 282 8.25 -3.37 -13.56
N TYR A 283 7.52 -3.61 -14.66
CA TYR A 283 8.03 -4.38 -15.79
C TYR A 283 8.30 -3.43 -16.95
N ASP A 284 9.57 -3.27 -17.30
CA ASP A 284 9.99 -2.50 -18.45
C ASP A 284 10.22 -3.44 -19.64
N LEU A 285 9.30 -3.41 -20.60
CA LEU A 285 9.36 -4.28 -21.77
C LEU A 285 10.25 -3.75 -22.90
N SER A 286 10.83 -2.56 -22.75
CA SER A 286 11.66 -1.91 -23.79
C SER A 286 12.90 -2.75 -24.16
N ARG A 287 13.42 -3.55 -23.22
CA ARG A 287 14.55 -4.47 -23.47
C ARG A 287 14.30 -5.41 -24.65
N PHE A 288 13.05 -5.78 -24.89
CA PHE A 288 12.64 -6.73 -25.92
C PHE A 288 12.50 -6.11 -27.32
N ALA A 289 12.76 -4.82 -27.48
CA ALA A 289 12.92 -4.20 -28.80
C ALA A 289 14.25 -4.57 -29.47
N GLN A 290 15.17 -5.17 -28.71
CA GLN A 290 16.47 -5.64 -29.20
C GLN A 290 16.55 -7.18 -29.14
N PRO A 291 17.34 -7.83 -30.02
CA PRO A 291 17.55 -9.27 -29.99
C PRO A 291 18.10 -9.74 -28.64
N LEU A 292 17.70 -10.95 -28.23
CA LEU A 292 18.22 -11.64 -27.04
C LEU A 292 19.30 -12.67 -27.35
N LYS A 293 19.66 -12.80 -28.64
CA LYS A 293 20.73 -13.68 -29.10
C LYS A 293 22.01 -13.41 -28.31
N ASP A 294 22.64 -14.47 -27.83
CA ASP A 294 23.88 -14.47 -27.03
C ASP A 294 23.79 -13.86 -25.62
N VAL A 295 22.61 -13.41 -25.18
CA VAL A 295 22.42 -12.87 -23.82
C VAL A 295 22.40 -14.00 -22.80
N LYS A 296 23.45 -14.09 -21.97
CA LYS A 296 23.60 -15.10 -20.91
C LYS A 296 23.87 -14.44 -19.54
N PRO A 297 22.82 -13.94 -18.86
CA PRO A 297 22.99 -13.34 -17.54
C PRO A 297 23.45 -14.38 -16.53
N ARG A 298 24.22 -13.92 -15.53
CA ARG A 298 24.68 -14.76 -14.43
C ARG A 298 23.55 -14.91 -13.41
N LEU A 299 23.13 -16.16 -13.16
CA LEU A 299 22.06 -16.50 -12.22
C LEU A 299 22.61 -17.41 -11.11
N ASP A 300 22.08 -17.30 -9.91
CA ASP A 300 22.48 -18.17 -8.80
C ASP A 300 21.77 -19.52 -8.92
N GLY A 301 22.56 -20.60 -9.00
CA GLY A 301 22.00 -21.95 -9.04
C GLY A 301 21.38 -22.36 -10.38
N ALA A 302 21.59 -21.59 -11.46
CA ALA A 302 21.23 -22.00 -12.81
C ALA A 302 22.12 -21.35 -13.88
N LYS A 303 22.27 -22.03 -15.02
CA LYS A 303 22.95 -21.52 -16.21
C LYS A 303 21.95 -21.33 -17.35
N VAL A 304 21.98 -20.18 -18.00
CA VAL A 304 21.19 -19.89 -19.21
C VAL A 304 21.91 -20.45 -20.42
N GLU A 305 21.31 -21.44 -21.09
CA GLU A 305 21.86 -21.99 -22.33
C GLU A 305 21.36 -21.23 -23.54
N ARG A 306 20.05 -20.94 -23.58
CA ARG A 306 19.41 -20.15 -24.64
C ARG A 306 18.36 -19.22 -24.05
N LEU A 307 18.20 -18.08 -24.69
CA LEU A 307 17.19 -17.08 -24.37
C LEU A 307 16.61 -16.55 -25.68
N TYR A 308 15.28 -16.61 -25.83
CA TYR A 308 14.63 -16.16 -27.05
C TYR A 308 13.18 -15.73 -26.80
N LEU A 309 12.64 -14.92 -27.70
CA LEU A 309 11.22 -14.54 -27.71
C LEU A 309 10.45 -15.51 -28.60
N ALA A 310 9.48 -16.24 -28.04
CA ALA A 310 8.58 -17.10 -28.78
C ALA A 310 7.34 -16.32 -29.29
N GLU A 311 6.94 -15.30 -28.55
CA GLU A 311 5.87 -14.40 -28.96
C GLU A 311 6.22 -12.97 -28.59
N ALA A 312 5.85 -12.03 -29.44
CA ALA A 312 5.89 -10.61 -29.12
C ALA A 312 4.65 -9.92 -29.67
N ARG A 313 4.12 -8.99 -28.89
CA ARG A 313 3.04 -8.08 -29.28
C ARG A 313 3.54 -6.65 -29.20
N ALA A 314 3.41 -5.91 -30.30
CA ALA A 314 3.86 -4.53 -30.42
C ALA A 314 2.78 -3.64 -31.03
N LEU A 315 2.90 -2.34 -30.77
CA LEU A 315 2.03 -1.33 -31.34
C LEU A 315 2.60 -0.82 -32.68
N LEU A 316 1.72 -0.69 -33.68
CA LEU A 316 2.02 -0.13 -35.00
C LEU A 316 1.43 1.27 -35.11
N GLY A 317 2.22 2.32 -35.41
CA GLY A 317 1.77 3.62 -35.97
C GLY A 317 0.57 4.39 -35.36
N HIS A 318 -0.61 3.80 -35.24
CA HIS A 318 -1.80 4.34 -34.56
C HIS A 318 -1.91 3.78 -33.12
N ALA A 319 -2.50 4.54 -32.20
CA ALA A 319 -2.57 4.18 -30.76
C ALA A 319 -3.38 2.90 -30.44
N SER A 320 -4.07 2.32 -31.42
CA SER A 320 -4.88 1.09 -31.30
C SER A 320 -4.31 -0.11 -32.05
N ASP A 321 -3.45 0.11 -33.03
CA ASP A 321 -3.12 -0.94 -34.00
C ASP A 321 -2.00 -1.79 -33.43
N THR A 322 -2.23 -3.10 -33.32
CA THR A 322 -1.27 -4.01 -32.69
C THR A 322 -0.97 -5.18 -33.60
N VAL A 323 0.30 -5.55 -33.66
CA VAL A 323 0.74 -6.81 -34.28
C VAL A 323 1.22 -7.75 -33.19
N THR A 324 0.76 -8.99 -33.27
CA THR A 324 1.28 -10.11 -32.47
C THR A 324 1.92 -11.10 -33.43
N ILE A 325 3.15 -11.50 -33.15
CA ILE A 325 3.83 -12.57 -33.88
C ILE A 325 4.18 -13.66 -32.88
N HIS A 326 3.81 -14.89 -33.22
CA HIS A 326 4.08 -16.11 -32.47
C HIS A 326 4.90 -17.06 -33.35
N LEU A 327 5.94 -17.67 -32.78
CA LEU A 327 6.85 -18.59 -33.46
C LEU A 327 6.93 -19.91 -32.70
N ASP A 328 6.50 -20.99 -33.37
CA ASP A 328 6.59 -22.35 -32.84
C ASP A 328 7.97 -23.01 -33.04
N SER A 329 8.83 -22.40 -33.87
CA SER A 329 10.13 -22.97 -34.26
C SER A 329 11.16 -22.98 -33.13
N GLY A 330 10.92 -22.23 -32.05
CA GLY A 330 11.91 -21.99 -30.99
C GLY A 330 13.10 -21.15 -31.43
N ALA A 331 13.03 -20.50 -32.60
CA ALA A 331 14.02 -19.53 -33.05
C ALA A 331 13.80 -18.18 -32.35
N GLU A 332 14.84 -17.33 -32.36
CA GLU A 332 14.74 -15.98 -31.83
C GLU A 332 13.93 -15.09 -32.78
N LEU A 333 12.94 -14.38 -32.23
CA LEU A 333 11.97 -13.63 -33.02
C LEU A 333 12.61 -12.54 -33.89
N HIS A 334 13.52 -11.72 -33.36
CA HIS A 334 14.18 -10.68 -34.13
C HIS A 334 15.04 -11.24 -35.26
N ASP A 335 15.70 -12.38 -35.07
CA ASP A 335 16.47 -13.05 -36.13
C ASP A 335 15.55 -13.47 -37.30
N VAL A 336 14.46 -14.20 -37.00
CA VAL A 336 13.50 -14.64 -38.02
C VAL A 336 12.87 -13.43 -38.72
N LEU A 337 12.53 -12.39 -37.96
CA LEU A 337 11.94 -11.20 -38.54
C LEU A 337 12.93 -10.45 -39.44
N GLY A 338 14.20 -10.31 -39.04
CA GLY A 338 15.23 -9.62 -39.82
C GLY A 338 15.59 -10.32 -41.12
N GLU A 339 15.50 -11.65 -41.18
CA GLU A 339 15.73 -12.43 -42.41
C GLU A 339 14.62 -12.25 -43.46
N HIS A 340 13.38 -12.03 -43.01
CA HIS A 340 12.21 -11.95 -43.89
C HIS A 340 11.71 -10.51 -44.13
N TRP A 341 11.98 -9.58 -43.21
CA TRP A 341 11.57 -8.19 -43.26
C TRP A 341 12.77 -7.28 -42.96
N GLY A 342 13.09 -6.36 -43.88
CA GLY A 342 14.18 -5.40 -43.67
C GLY A 342 13.97 -4.49 -42.45
N ASN A 343 12.81 -3.81 -42.39
CA ASN A 343 12.33 -3.13 -41.19
C ASN A 343 11.10 -3.86 -40.68
N HIS A 344 11.11 -4.27 -39.41
CA HIS A 344 9.99 -5.01 -38.80
C HIS A 344 9.44 -4.25 -37.58
N PRO A 345 8.17 -4.45 -37.23
CA PRO A 345 7.50 -3.63 -36.22
C PRO A 345 8.00 -3.81 -34.78
N PHE A 346 8.96 -4.71 -34.55
CA PHE A 346 9.51 -4.99 -33.22
C PHE A 346 10.88 -4.33 -32.99
N SER A 347 11.65 -4.04 -34.05
CA SER A 347 12.90 -3.29 -33.97
C SER A 347 12.67 -1.78 -33.88
N GLN A 348 11.51 -1.31 -34.35
CA GLN A 348 11.05 0.08 -34.25
C GLN A 348 9.65 0.14 -33.62
N ALA A 349 9.37 -0.74 -32.66
CA ALA A 349 8.08 -0.76 -31.99
C ALA A 349 7.82 0.57 -31.26
N ALA A 350 6.64 1.15 -31.47
CA ALA A 350 6.21 2.30 -30.68
C ALA A 350 6.04 1.95 -29.19
N ALA A 351 5.71 0.68 -28.90
CA ALA A 351 5.83 0.04 -27.59
C ALA A 351 5.71 -1.46 -27.74
N ILE A 352 6.40 -2.20 -26.88
CA ILE A 352 6.17 -3.63 -26.67
C ILE A 352 5.03 -3.77 -25.66
N LEU A 353 3.93 -4.41 -26.07
CA LEU A 353 2.71 -4.58 -25.29
C LEU A 353 2.71 -5.88 -24.48
N GLY A 354 3.49 -6.86 -24.94
CA GLY A 354 3.66 -8.12 -24.25
C GLY A 354 4.59 -9.04 -25.00
N VAL A 355 5.18 -10.00 -24.28
CA VAL A 355 6.09 -11.00 -24.83
C VAL A 355 5.90 -12.34 -24.14
N THR A 356 6.24 -13.40 -24.83
CA THR A 356 6.52 -14.72 -24.25
C THR A 356 8.01 -14.97 -24.37
N LEU A 357 8.72 -14.76 -23.26
CA LEU A 357 10.16 -15.01 -23.12
C LEU A 357 10.38 -16.48 -22.77
N VAL A 358 11.23 -17.17 -23.52
CA VAL A 358 11.61 -18.55 -23.23
C VAL A 358 13.09 -18.62 -22.90
N ALA A 359 13.41 -19.24 -21.76
CA ALA A 359 14.77 -19.49 -21.31
C ALA A 359 15.01 -20.99 -21.16
N ASP A 360 15.99 -21.53 -21.88
CA ASP A 360 16.44 -22.91 -21.69
C ASP A 360 17.54 -22.90 -20.61
N LEU A 361 17.23 -23.49 -19.46
CA LEU A 361 18.04 -23.40 -18.24
C LEU A 361 18.62 -24.75 -17.85
N VAL A 362 19.83 -24.76 -17.30
CA VAL A 362 20.38 -25.91 -16.58
C VAL A 362 20.48 -25.53 -15.10
N VAL A 363 19.60 -26.09 -14.27
CA VAL A 363 19.56 -25.84 -12.83
C VAL A 363 20.67 -26.63 -12.14
N ALA A 364 21.28 -26.07 -11.10
CA ALA A 364 22.35 -26.72 -10.35
C ALA A 364 21.87 -28.08 -9.79
N GLY A 365 22.64 -29.14 -10.09
CA GLY A 365 22.30 -30.52 -9.74
C GLY A 365 21.55 -31.29 -10.83
N ASP A 366 21.00 -30.61 -11.85
CA ASP A 366 20.29 -31.22 -12.95
C ASP A 366 21.21 -31.33 -14.19
N ALA A 367 21.20 -32.48 -14.87
CA ALA A 367 21.94 -32.71 -16.11
C ALA A 367 21.14 -32.32 -17.37
N THR A 368 19.84 -32.06 -17.21
CA THR A 368 18.91 -31.83 -18.31
C THR A 368 18.54 -30.35 -18.41
N GLN A 369 18.47 -29.85 -19.64
CA GLN A 369 17.91 -28.54 -19.94
C GLN A 369 16.42 -28.53 -19.62
N THR A 370 15.98 -27.49 -18.93
CA THR A 370 14.59 -27.26 -18.54
C THR A 370 14.13 -25.93 -19.12
N PRO A 371 13.12 -25.91 -20.01
CA PRO A 371 12.60 -24.67 -20.56
C PRO A 371 11.71 -23.95 -19.53
N LEU A 372 11.89 -22.64 -19.39
CA LEU A 372 11.04 -21.75 -18.61
C LEU A 372 10.40 -20.73 -19.54
N SER A 373 9.07 -20.71 -19.60
CA SER A 373 8.29 -19.75 -20.40
C SER A 373 7.64 -18.69 -19.51
N ILE A 374 7.96 -17.43 -19.79
CA ILE A 374 7.51 -16.26 -19.03
C ILE A 374 6.73 -15.33 -19.95
N VAL A 375 5.43 -15.21 -19.71
CA VAL A 375 4.55 -14.26 -20.38
C VAL A 375 4.55 -12.96 -19.60
N LEU A 376 4.86 -11.85 -20.27
CA LEU A 376 4.85 -10.50 -19.74
C LEU A 376 3.88 -9.64 -20.55
N ALA A 377 3.16 -8.72 -19.90
CA ALA A 377 2.27 -7.77 -20.60
C ALA A 377 2.23 -6.40 -19.91
N GLU A 378 1.95 -5.37 -20.71
CA GLU A 378 1.96 -3.92 -20.37
C GLU A 378 1.06 -3.54 -19.18
N SER A 379 0.10 -4.40 -18.78
CA SER A 379 -0.67 -4.22 -17.53
C SER A 379 0.09 -4.65 -16.26
N GLY A 380 1.42 -4.78 -16.32
CA GLY A 380 2.26 -5.32 -15.26
C GLY A 380 2.00 -6.81 -14.96
N ARG A 381 1.40 -7.54 -15.91
CA ARG A 381 1.11 -8.98 -15.77
C ARG A 381 2.36 -9.79 -16.09
N CYS A 382 2.64 -10.77 -15.24
CA CYS A 382 3.73 -11.71 -15.41
C CYS A 382 3.26 -13.13 -15.04
N SER A 383 3.46 -14.11 -15.92
CA SER A 383 3.06 -15.50 -15.66
C SER A 383 4.00 -16.23 -14.70
N LEU A 384 5.21 -15.71 -14.46
CA LEU A 384 6.23 -16.36 -13.64
C LEU A 384 5.70 -16.72 -12.24
N GLN A 385 4.78 -15.91 -11.71
CA GLN A 385 4.17 -16.15 -10.40
C GLN A 385 3.29 -17.41 -10.37
N ASN A 386 2.75 -17.82 -11.51
CA ASN A 386 1.96 -19.04 -11.68
C ASN A 386 2.81 -20.28 -11.95
N GLU A 387 4.14 -20.14 -12.12
CA GLU A 387 5.04 -21.28 -12.29
C GLU A 387 5.02 -22.15 -11.04
N ARG A 388 4.80 -23.46 -11.20
CA ARG A 388 4.66 -24.41 -10.08
C ARG A 388 6.02 -24.80 -9.53
N ASP A 389 7.06 -24.87 -10.38
CA ASP A 389 8.41 -25.15 -9.91
C ASP A 389 9.04 -23.90 -9.28
N LEU A 390 9.30 -24.00 -7.99
CA LEU A 390 9.86 -22.93 -7.17
C LEU A 390 11.28 -22.54 -7.57
N ARG A 391 12.10 -23.51 -8.00
CA ARG A 391 13.47 -23.26 -8.44
C ARG A 391 13.44 -22.42 -9.73
N LEU A 392 12.58 -22.80 -10.67
CA LEU A 392 12.39 -22.06 -11.92
C LEU A 392 11.79 -20.68 -11.67
N ARG A 393 10.85 -20.54 -10.72
CA ARG A 393 10.31 -19.23 -10.34
C ARG A 393 11.41 -18.29 -9.85
N ARG A 394 12.27 -18.73 -8.93
CA ARG A 394 13.39 -17.93 -8.39
C ARG A 394 14.38 -17.54 -9.49
N VAL A 395 14.80 -18.51 -10.31
CA VAL A 395 15.72 -18.28 -11.43
C VAL A 395 15.11 -17.33 -12.45
N GLY A 396 13.81 -17.46 -12.75
CA GLY A 396 13.09 -16.54 -13.62
C GLY A 396 13.02 -15.12 -13.07
N THR A 397 12.91 -14.92 -11.76
CA THR A 397 12.92 -13.58 -11.16
C THR A 397 14.29 -12.93 -11.35
N GLN A 398 15.36 -13.64 -11.01
CA GLN A 398 16.74 -13.18 -11.23
C GLN A 398 17.02 -12.89 -12.71
N LEU A 399 16.49 -13.71 -13.62
CA LEU A 399 16.60 -13.50 -15.05
C LEU A 399 15.97 -12.17 -15.47
N LEU A 400 14.75 -11.88 -15.01
CA LEU A 400 14.08 -10.62 -15.36
C LEU A 400 14.78 -9.39 -14.76
N GLU A 401 15.35 -9.50 -13.56
CA GLU A 401 16.16 -8.43 -12.94
C GLU A 401 17.45 -8.19 -13.72
N ALA A 402 18.18 -9.26 -14.07
CA ALA A 402 19.42 -9.18 -14.83
C ALA A 402 19.22 -8.64 -16.25
N LEU A 403 18.04 -8.83 -16.84
CA LEU A 403 17.65 -8.24 -18.12
C LEU A 403 17.23 -6.76 -18.00
N GLY A 404 17.11 -6.23 -16.77
CA GLY A 404 16.57 -4.89 -16.51
C GLY A 404 15.06 -4.76 -16.77
N VAL A 405 14.37 -5.90 -16.94
CA VAL A 405 12.93 -5.96 -17.22
C VAL A 405 12.16 -5.82 -15.92
N LEU A 406 12.55 -6.56 -14.87
CA LEU A 406 12.01 -6.37 -13.53
C LEU A 406 12.83 -5.29 -12.85
N LYS A 407 12.25 -4.10 -12.67
CA LYS A 407 12.89 -3.01 -11.93
C LYS A 407 12.26 -2.92 -10.53
N PRO A 408 13.09 -2.88 -9.45
CA PRO A 408 12.58 -2.49 -8.15
C PRO A 408 12.07 -1.06 -8.24
N LEU A 409 11.08 -0.73 -7.40
CA LEU A 409 10.75 0.66 -7.16
C LEU A 409 11.88 1.27 -6.34
N ASN A 410 12.18 2.55 -6.56
CA ASN A 410 13.13 3.34 -5.77
C ASN A 410 12.35 4.46 -5.08
N PRO A 411 11.62 4.15 -4.00
CA PRO A 411 10.73 5.13 -3.45
C PRO A 411 11.52 6.16 -2.66
N GLY A 412 11.30 7.41 -3.02
CA GLY A 412 11.95 8.57 -2.44
C GLY A 412 11.63 8.73 -0.96
N SER A 413 12.28 9.70 -0.35
CA SER A 413 12.01 10.12 1.02
C SER A 413 11.46 11.53 0.97
N GLY A 414 10.22 11.71 1.43
CA GLY A 414 9.66 13.02 1.68
C GLY A 414 10.39 13.82 2.78
N VAL A 415 11.32 13.21 3.54
CA VAL A 415 12.03 13.85 4.66
C VAL A 415 12.88 15.02 4.19
N ASP A 416 13.62 14.89 3.11
CA ASP A 416 14.68 15.83 2.68
C ASP A 416 14.43 16.43 1.29
N ASP A 417 13.29 16.12 0.67
CA ASP A 417 12.94 16.60 -0.67
C ASP A 417 11.71 17.52 -0.66
N PRO A 418 11.91 18.85 -0.53
CA PRO A 418 10.80 19.80 -0.58
C PRO A 418 10.10 19.86 -1.94
N ASP A 419 10.79 19.53 -3.05
CA ASP A 419 10.17 19.53 -4.36
C ASP A 419 9.19 18.36 -4.51
N LEU A 420 9.55 17.18 -4.00
CA LEU A 420 8.65 16.03 -3.92
C LEU A 420 7.39 16.39 -3.14
N ILE A 421 7.53 16.98 -1.95
CA ILE A 421 6.37 17.34 -1.11
C ILE A 421 5.49 18.40 -1.78
N GLY A 422 6.08 19.37 -2.47
CA GLY A 422 5.33 20.32 -3.29
C GLY A 422 4.53 19.64 -4.39
N GLN A 423 5.13 18.69 -5.12
CA GLN A 423 4.43 17.91 -6.15
C GLN A 423 3.31 17.03 -5.55
N VAL A 424 3.57 16.38 -4.41
CA VAL A 424 2.60 15.57 -3.67
C VAL A 424 1.39 16.42 -3.23
N ALA A 425 1.62 17.63 -2.72
CA ALA A 425 0.56 18.55 -2.31
C ALA A 425 -0.33 18.98 -3.50
N ARG A 426 0.28 19.38 -4.62
CA ARG A 426 -0.45 19.72 -5.86
C ARG A 426 -1.27 18.54 -6.38
N LEU A 427 -0.70 17.33 -6.33
CA LEU A 427 -1.41 16.14 -6.75
C LEU A 427 -2.61 15.86 -5.83
N LEU A 428 -2.44 15.88 -4.51
CA LEU A 428 -3.53 15.66 -3.55
C LEU A 428 -4.67 16.69 -3.65
N GLU A 429 -4.38 17.93 -4.05
CA GLU A 429 -5.40 18.96 -4.25
C GLU A 429 -6.37 18.61 -5.40
N CYS A 430 -5.88 17.94 -6.44
CA CYS A 430 -6.63 17.69 -7.67
C CYS A 430 -6.87 16.20 -7.98
N ALA A 431 -6.29 15.27 -7.20
CA ALA A 431 -6.21 13.88 -7.61
C ALA A 431 -7.56 13.17 -7.66
N THR A 432 -7.80 12.54 -8.80
CA THR A 432 -8.83 11.53 -9.02
C THR A 432 -8.14 10.26 -9.54
N SER A 433 -8.34 9.09 -8.96
CA SER A 433 -7.72 7.87 -9.50
C SER A 433 -8.69 7.13 -10.43
N PRO A 434 -8.36 6.92 -11.72
CA PRO A 434 -7.12 7.28 -12.43
C PRO A 434 -7.10 8.75 -12.94
N MET A 435 -5.90 9.30 -13.16
CA MET A 435 -5.67 10.62 -13.78
C MET A 435 -5.11 10.51 -15.20
N ASP A 436 -5.40 11.51 -16.02
CA ASP A 436 -4.77 11.69 -17.33
C ASP A 436 -3.31 12.20 -17.16
N GLY A 437 -2.35 11.61 -17.87
CA GLY A 437 -0.96 12.07 -17.90
C GLY A 437 -0.80 13.50 -18.42
N PHE A 438 -1.69 13.98 -19.29
CA PHE A 438 -1.74 15.39 -19.68
C PHE A 438 -2.14 16.30 -18.51
N ALA A 439 -3.06 15.87 -17.66
CA ALA A 439 -3.45 16.61 -16.45
C ALA A 439 -2.29 16.61 -15.43
N LEU A 440 -1.60 15.49 -15.26
CA LEU A 440 -0.40 15.41 -14.41
C LEU A 440 0.70 16.37 -14.90
N ALA A 441 0.92 16.45 -16.20
CA ALA A 441 1.89 17.38 -16.79
C ALA A 441 1.49 18.86 -16.55
N GLN A 442 0.20 19.20 -16.64
CA GLN A 442 -0.31 20.54 -16.32
C GLN A 442 -0.09 20.91 -14.85
N LEU A 443 -0.21 19.94 -13.95
CA LEU A 443 0.11 20.08 -12.51
C LEU A 443 1.62 20.11 -12.23
N ARG A 444 2.47 20.00 -13.26
CA ARG A 444 3.93 19.91 -13.17
C ARG A 444 4.39 18.77 -12.27
N ILE A 445 3.75 17.61 -12.42
CA ILE A 445 4.17 16.36 -11.76
C ILE A 445 5.21 15.67 -12.64
N ASP A 446 6.33 15.30 -12.03
CA ASP A 446 7.34 14.44 -12.64
C ASP A 446 6.85 13.00 -12.62
N ILE A 447 6.22 12.60 -13.73
CA ILE A 447 5.63 11.28 -13.90
C ILE A 447 6.69 10.17 -13.80
N GLU A 448 7.90 10.39 -14.34
CA GLU A 448 8.97 9.38 -14.33
C GLU A 448 9.43 9.11 -12.91
N ARG A 449 9.66 10.18 -12.16
CA ARG A 449 9.99 10.09 -10.74
C ARG A 449 8.87 9.41 -9.96
N PHE A 450 7.63 9.86 -10.10
CA PHE A 450 6.51 9.32 -9.32
C PHE A 450 6.19 7.86 -9.69
N GLU A 451 6.47 7.42 -10.91
CA GLU A 451 6.38 6.02 -11.31
C GLU A 451 7.53 5.18 -10.74
N ASP A 452 8.77 5.68 -10.80
CA ASP A 452 9.94 5.00 -10.22
C ASP A 452 9.81 4.86 -8.70
N GLU A 453 9.29 5.90 -8.06
CA GLU A 453 8.95 5.85 -6.64
C GLU A 453 7.77 4.89 -6.43
N GLY A 454 6.78 4.84 -7.33
CA GLY A 454 5.64 3.91 -7.30
C GLY A 454 4.32 4.56 -6.86
N ILE A 455 4.34 5.87 -6.64
CA ILE A 455 3.20 6.74 -6.33
C ILE A 455 2.19 6.73 -7.48
N LEU A 456 2.70 6.62 -8.72
CA LEU A 456 1.93 6.38 -9.91
C LEU A 456 2.13 4.96 -10.43
N THR A 457 1.09 4.40 -11.03
CA THR A 457 1.19 3.15 -11.79
C THR A 457 0.59 3.39 -13.17
N GLU A 458 1.37 3.09 -14.22
CA GLU A 458 0.92 3.19 -15.60
C GLU A 458 -0.33 2.32 -15.83
N GLY A 459 -1.30 2.89 -16.53
CA GLY A 459 -2.55 2.24 -16.90
C GLY A 459 -2.84 2.37 -18.40
N ASP A 460 -4.11 2.51 -18.75
CA ASP A 460 -4.56 2.44 -20.13
C ASP A 460 -4.02 3.60 -20.99
N ARG A 461 -3.86 3.34 -22.30
CA ARG A 461 -3.56 4.37 -23.29
C ARG A 461 -4.71 5.34 -23.47
N ILE A 462 -4.36 6.60 -23.75
CA ILE A 462 -5.31 7.61 -24.20
C ILE A 462 -5.25 7.64 -25.73
N THR A 463 -6.38 7.36 -26.39
CA THR A 463 -6.49 7.31 -27.85
C THR A 463 -7.07 8.59 -28.44
N GLN A 464 -7.73 9.41 -27.63
CA GLN A 464 -8.29 10.70 -28.02
C GLN A 464 -8.03 11.73 -26.93
N LYS A 465 -7.77 12.98 -27.32
CA LYS A 465 -7.58 14.11 -26.43
C LYS A 465 -8.62 15.18 -26.71
N VAL A 466 -9.20 15.77 -25.68
CA VAL A 466 -10.02 16.98 -25.85
C VAL A 466 -9.09 18.18 -25.90
N VAL A 467 -9.15 18.95 -26.98
CA VAL A 467 -8.39 20.18 -27.18
C VAL A 467 -9.35 21.36 -27.29
N GLU A 468 -8.92 22.51 -26.77
CA GLU A 468 -9.63 23.78 -26.93
C GLU A 468 -9.05 24.48 -28.15
N LEU A 469 -9.91 24.70 -29.14
CA LEU A 469 -9.58 25.34 -30.39
C LEU A 469 -9.49 26.86 -30.23
N ALA A 470 -8.89 27.56 -31.20
CA ALA A 470 -8.69 29.00 -31.12
C ALA A 470 -10.00 29.82 -31.06
N ASP A 471 -11.12 29.21 -31.46
CA ASP A 471 -12.47 29.77 -31.36
C ASP A 471 -13.17 29.47 -30.01
N GLY A 472 -12.48 28.81 -29.08
CA GLY A 472 -13.00 28.38 -27.78
C GLY A 472 -13.80 27.06 -27.82
N THR A 473 -13.95 26.44 -29.00
CA THR A 473 -14.67 25.16 -29.14
C THR A 473 -13.82 24.01 -28.59
N ARG A 474 -14.44 23.11 -27.82
CA ARG A 474 -13.78 21.88 -27.37
C ARG A 474 -14.04 20.74 -28.35
N CYS A 475 -12.98 20.19 -28.92
CA CYS A 475 -13.05 19.09 -29.89
C CYS A 475 -12.22 17.90 -29.41
N ALA A 476 -12.75 16.68 -29.60
CA ALA A 476 -12.00 15.45 -29.36
C ALA A 476 -11.19 15.10 -30.61
N VAL A 477 -9.86 15.09 -30.50
CA VAL A 477 -8.93 14.75 -31.58
C VAL A 477 -8.30 13.39 -31.34
N PRO A 478 -8.16 12.53 -32.37
CA PRO A 478 -7.44 11.28 -32.24
C PRO A 478 -5.94 11.55 -32.05
N LEU A 479 -5.31 10.73 -31.20
CA LEU A 479 -3.87 10.73 -31.02
C LEU A 479 -3.23 9.66 -31.90
N GLU A 480 -2.36 10.10 -32.81
CA GLU A 480 -1.54 9.25 -33.67
C GLU A 480 -0.13 9.13 -33.07
N ARG A 481 0.59 8.02 -33.29
CA ARG A 481 1.99 7.93 -32.87
C ARG A 481 2.92 8.48 -33.94
N CYS A 482 4.05 9.01 -33.49
CA CYS A 482 5.11 9.52 -34.34
C CYS A 482 6.15 8.42 -34.61
N ALA A 483 7.04 8.66 -35.59
CA ALA A 483 8.20 7.77 -35.82
C ALA A 483 9.12 7.70 -34.59
N ASP A 484 9.24 8.80 -33.84
CA ASP A 484 9.84 8.80 -32.52
C ASP A 484 8.83 8.30 -31.48
N ALA A 485 9.14 7.17 -30.84
CA ALA A 485 8.30 6.51 -29.84
C ALA A 485 8.01 7.39 -28.61
N ASN A 486 8.83 8.42 -28.38
CA ASN A 486 8.64 9.39 -27.29
C ASN A 486 7.52 10.40 -27.56
N PHE A 487 7.01 10.47 -28.79
CA PHE A 487 5.98 11.43 -29.17
C PHE A 487 4.72 10.78 -29.73
N VAL A 488 3.60 11.44 -29.46
CA VAL A 488 2.33 11.28 -30.17
C VAL A 488 1.97 12.62 -30.80
N ARG A 489 1.18 12.62 -31.86
CA ARG A 489 0.66 13.82 -32.49
C ARG A 489 -0.85 13.79 -32.57
N TYR A 490 -1.46 14.96 -32.66
CA TYR A 490 -2.78 15.08 -33.27
C TYR A 490 -2.69 16.13 -34.38
N ARG A 491 -3.61 16.03 -35.33
CA ARG A 491 -3.76 17.04 -36.37
C ARG A 491 -4.75 18.09 -35.90
N ASP A 492 -4.32 19.34 -35.84
CA ASP A 492 -5.16 20.46 -35.41
C ASP A 492 -6.34 20.64 -36.39
N PRO A 493 -7.60 20.57 -35.91
CA PRO A 493 -8.78 20.67 -36.78
C PRO A 493 -8.94 22.00 -37.53
N LEU A 494 -8.38 23.09 -37.01
CA LEU A 494 -8.50 24.43 -37.60
C LEU A 494 -7.36 24.73 -38.56
N THR A 495 -6.12 24.45 -38.16
CA THR A 495 -4.92 24.79 -38.95
C THR A 495 -4.48 23.66 -39.87
N GLY A 496 -4.82 22.42 -39.54
CA GLY A 496 -4.38 21.23 -40.24
C GLY A 496 -2.93 20.81 -39.92
N ASP A 497 -2.26 21.52 -39.02
CA ASP A 497 -0.88 21.29 -38.59
C ASP A 497 -0.78 20.15 -37.57
N ASP A 498 0.38 19.49 -37.53
CA ASP A 498 0.66 18.43 -36.55
C ASP A 498 1.16 19.04 -35.24
N VAL A 499 0.47 18.71 -34.14
CA VAL A 499 0.87 19.10 -32.80
C VAL A 499 1.48 17.91 -32.08
N MET A 500 2.79 18.01 -31.80
CA MET A 500 3.57 16.97 -31.14
C MET A 500 3.44 17.06 -29.61
N LEU A 501 3.16 15.92 -28.97
CA LEU A 501 2.97 15.77 -27.53
C LEU A 501 3.82 14.60 -27.02
N GLN A 502 4.24 14.66 -25.76
CA GLN A 502 4.98 13.56 -25.12
C GLN A 502 4.09 12.31 -24.98
N ALA A 503 4.57 11.17 -25.45
CA ALA A 503 3.83 9.91 -25.46
C ALA A 503 3.50 9.41 -24.04
N ARG A 504 4.35 9.70 -23.05
CA ARG A 504 4.10 9.38 -21.63
C ARG A 504 2.89 10.11 -21.05
N HIS A 505 2.54 11.28 -21.58
CA HIS A 505 1.34 12.01 -21.16
C HIS A 505 0.06 11.38 -21.72
N ALA A 506 0.14 10.62 -22.82
CA ALA A 506 -0.99 9.92 -23.43
C ALA A 506 -1.31 8.59 -22.73
N ARG A 507 -1.30 8.59 -21.40
CA ARG A 507 -1.56 7.46 -20.52
C ARG A 507 -2.47 7.86 -19.38
N ARG A 508 -3.28 6.92 -18.92
CA ARG A 508 -3.99 7.01 -17.64
C ARG A 508 -3.09 6.45 -16.56
N TRP A 509 -3.01 7.16 -15.44
CA TRP A 509 -2.16 6.82 -14.31
C TRP A 509 -3.02 6.55 -13.09
N LYS A 510 -2.83 5.38 -12.47
CA LYS A 510 -3.43 5.10 -11.16
C LYS A 510 -2.63 5.85 -10.10
N VAL A 511 -3.32 6.64 -9.28
CA VAL A 511 -2.70 7.45 -8.22
C VAL A 511 -2.93 6.76 -6.86
N HIS A 512 -1.86 6.49 -6.11
CA HIS A 512 -1.96 5.90 -4.78
C HIS A 512 -2.11 6.99 -3.70
N LEU A 513 -3.35 7.47 -3.51
CA LEU A 513 -3.67 8.61 -2.64
C LEU A 513 -3.20 8.45 -1.18
N ASN A 514 -3.26 7.24 -0.63
CA ASN A 514 -2.88 7.01 0.78
C ASN A 514 -1.38 7.18 0.98
N TRP A 515 -0.58 6.80 -0.02
CA TRP A 515 0.85 7.01 0.00
C TRP A 515 1.20 8.50 -0.10
N LEU A 516 0.53 9.27 -0.95
CA LEU A 516 0.73 10.72 -1.02
C LEU A 516 0.55 11.40 0.35
N ARG A 517 -0.43 10.94 1.14
CA ARG A 517 -0.63 11.46 2.51
C ARG A 517 0.50 11.06 3.45
N GLU A 518 1.03 9.85 3.31
CA GLU A 518 2.17 9.41 4.11
C GLU A 518 3.44 10.20 3.80
N GLU A 519 3.72 10.57 2.55
CA GLU A 519 4.90 11.37 2.23
C GLU A 519 4.89 12.73 2.96
N ILE A 520 3.73 13.37 3.08
CA ILE A 520 3.58 14.60 3.87
C ILE A 520 3.86 14.36 5.36
N ILE A 521 3.45 13.22 5.90
CA ILE A 521 3.69 12.86 7.30
C ILE A 521 5.17 12.56 7.53
N THR A 522 5.78 11.82 6.62
CA THR A 522 7.21 11.50 6.61
C THR A 522 8.05 12.77 6.56
N ALA A 523 7.65 13.76 5.75
CA ALA A 523 8.31 15.07 5.66
C ALA A 523 8.36 15.86 6.98
N LEU A 524 7.37 15.65 7.86
CA LEU A 524 7.33 16.28 9.19
C LEU A 524 8.22 15.55 10.21
N GLY A 525 8.68 14.34 9.88
CA GLY A 525 9.75 13.62 10.58
C GLY A 525 9.49 13.31 12.06
N SER A 526 10.57 13.31 12.83
CA SER A 526 10.61 13.09 14.29
C SER A 526 10.24 14.31 15.12
N ALA A 527 9.94 15.45 14.47
CA ALA A 527 9.56 16.68 15.16
C ALA A 527 8.18 16.61 15.82
N LEU A 528 7.35 15.64 15.43
CA LEU A 528 6.03 15.40 16.00
C LEU A 528 6.12 14.48 17.21
N GLN A 529 5.57 14.93 18.32
CA GLN A 529 5.38 14.15 19.54
C GLN A 529 3.95 13.58 19.62
N GLY A 530 3.79 12.42 20.24
CA GLY A 530 2.48 11.79 20.45
C GLY A 530 2.05 10.79 19.37
N MET A 531 0.97 10.06 19.65
CA MET A 531 0.49 8.95 18.82
C MET A 531 -0.15 9.47 17.52
N ARG A 532 0.38 9.05 16.37
CA ARG A 532 -0.14 9.40 15.04
C ARG A 532 -1.57 8.86 14.85
N GLY A 533 -2.41 9.60 14.13
CA GLY A 533 -3.81 9.22 13.87
C GLY A 533 -3.93 7.87 13.14
N LYS A 534 -4.92 7.06 13.56
CA LYS A 534 -5.15 5.69 13.06
C LYS A 534 -5.76 5.60 11.65
N HIS A 535 -6.34 6.68 11.13
CA HIS A 535 -7.06 6.70 9.86
C HIS A 535 -6.59 7.88 9.00
N LEU A 536 -5.73 7.60 8.01
CA LEU A 536 -5.25 8.60 7.04
C LEU A 536 -6.35 9.06 6.06
N ASP A 537 -7.48 8.35 6.03
CA ASP A 537 -8.59 8.61 5.11
C ASP A 537 -9.66 9.54 5.71
N GLU A 538 -9.65 9.74 7.04
CA GLU A 538 -10.59 10.62 7.74
C GLU A 538 -9.97 12.01 7.95
N GLU A 539 -10.48 13.00 7.21
CA GLU A 539 -10.03 14.38 7.34
C GLU A 539 -10.86 15.17 8.37
N PRO A 540 -10.22 15.97 9.25
CA PRO A 540 -8.78 16.22 9.32
C PRO A 540 -8.00 15.07 10.00
N VAL A 541 -6.86 14.73 9.40
CA VAL A 541 -5.93 13.72 9.92
C VAL A 541 -5.11 14.35 11.04
N PHE A 542 -5.14 13.77 12.25
CA PHE A 542 -4.27 14.21 13.35
C PHE A 542 -2.87 13.64 13.18
N LEU A 543 -1.87 14.50 13.06
CA LEU A 543 -0.48 14.12 12.80
C LEU A 543 0.35 13.95 14.07
N GLY A 544 0.03 14.70 15.12
CA GLY A 544 0.77 14.70 16.38
C GLY A 544 0.76 16.09 17.02
N GLU A 545 1.70 16.32 17.93
CA GLU A 545 1.88 17.59 18.63
C GLU A 545 3.28 18.14 18.36
N LEU A 546 3.37 19.44 18.12
CA LEU A 546 4.61 20.16 17.88
C LEU A 546 4.90 21.04 19.10
N ASP A 547 6.13 20.99 19.62
CA ASP A 547 6.57 21.95 20.62
C ASP A 547 6.79 23.32 19.98
N VAL A 548 5.95 24.29 20.35
CA VAL A 548 6.08 25.69 20.00
C VAL A 548 6.21 26.50 21.29
N ASP A 549 7.42 27.00 21.56
CA ASP A 549 7.73 27.84 22.72
C ASP A 549 7.36 27.20 24.08
N GLY A 550 7.49 25.87 24.19
CA GLY A 550 7.18 25.10 25.40
C GLY A 550 5.71 24.67 25.50
N ALA A 551 4.88 24.96 24.49
CA ALA A 551 3.50 24.49 24.40
C ALA A 551 3.36 23.39 23.34
N PHE A 552 2.65 22.31 23.69
CA PHE A 552 2.32 21.23 22.76
C PHE A 552 1.12 21.61 21.88
N VAL A 553 1.42 21.99 20.64
CA VAL A 553 0.45 22.46 19.64
C VAL A 553 0.03 21.29 18.75
N ALA A 554 -1.27 21.00 18.72
CA ALA A 554 -1.80 19.94 17.86
C ALA A 554 -1.62 20.27 16.37
N LEU A 555 -1.10 19.32 15.60
CA LEU A 555 -0.94 19.42 14.15
C LEU A 555 -1.94 18.48 13.45
N TYR A 556 -2.68 19.05 12.50
CA TYR A 556 -3.64 18.35 11.65
C TYR A 556 -3.28 18.53 10.18
N PHE A 557 -3.76 17.63 9.33
CA PHE A 557 -3.69 17.74 7.88
C PHE A 557 -5.06 17.55 7.24
N ALA A 558 -5.40 18.39 6.26
CA ALA A 558 -6.61 18.27 5.47
C ALA A 558 -6.37 18.73 4.03
N THR A 559 -6.97 18.06 3.06
CA THR A 559 -6.85 18.44 1.64
C THR A 559 -7.98 19.38 1.23
N ARG A 560 -7.79 20.16 0.15
CA ARG A 560 -8.84 20.95 -0.51
C ARG A 560 -9.61 21.92 0.39
N MET A 561 -8.94 22.54 1.35
CA MET A 561 -9.51 23.53 2.28
C MET A 561 -9.94 24.85 1.61
N GLY A 562 -9.66 25.05 0.31
CA GLY A 562 -10.26 26.12 -0.49
C GLY A 562 -11.72 25.83 -0.92
N SER A 563 -12.18 24.58 -0.85
CA SER A 563 -13.57 24.22 -1.14
C SER A 563 -14.46 24.45 0.07
N GLU A 564 -15.52 25.24 -0.08
CA GLU A 564 -16.49 25.53 1.00
C GLU A 564 -17.03 24.27 1.68
N ARG A 565 -17.40 23.25 0.89
CA ARG A 565 -17.96 21.98 1.39
C ARG A 565 -16.93 21.22 2.24
N GLN A 566 -15.70 21.14 1.75
CA GLN A 566 -14.64 20.42 2.45
C GLN A 566 -14.22 21.17 3.72
N TYR A 567 -14.09 22.49 3.62
CA TYR A 567 -13.81 23.37 4.74
C TYR A 567 -14.86 23.22 5.85
N ALA A 568 -16.15 23.28 5.53
CA ALA A 568 -17.23 23.15 6.50
C ALA A 568 -17.19 21.80 7.24
N ARG A 569 -16.88 20.71 6.53
CA ARG A 569 -16.72 19.38 7.12
C ARG A 569 -15.56 19.34 8.11
N VAL A 570 -14.41 19.89 7.74
CA VAL A 570 -13.21 19.91 8.59
C VAL A 570 -13.38 20.83 9.79
N ASP A 571 -13.95 22.02 9.59
CA ASP A 571 -14.27 22.98 10.66
C ASP A 571 -15.20 22.36 11.70
N ALA A 572 -16.28 21.71 11.27
CA ALA A 572 -17.21 21.01 12.17
C ALA A 572 -16.50 19.91 12.97
N ALA A 573 -15.67 19.09 12.32
CA ALA A 573 -14.92 18.02 12.99
C ALA A 573 -13.94 18.55 14.04
N LEU A 574 -13.27 19.68 13.78
CA LEU A 574 -12.35 20.31 14.73
C LEU A 574 -13.08 20.95 15.91
N ARG A 575 -14.27 21.53 15.70
CA ARG A 575 -15.09 22.09 16.78
C ARG A 575 -15.62 21.03 17.75
N LEU A 576 -15.87 19.81 17.26
CA LEU A 576 -16.26 18.68 18.10
C LEU A 576 -15.12 18.19 19.01
N ARG A 577 -13.88 18.61 18.75
CA ARG A 577 -12.67 18.21 19.49
C ARG A 577 -11.90 19.43 19.98
N PRO A 578 -12.49 20.28 20.84
CA PRO A 578 -11.83 21.49 21.30
C PRO A 578 -10.57 21.16 22.12
N ARG A 579 -9.52 21.95 21.92
CA ARG A 579 -8.27 21.88 22.69
C ARG A 579 -8.03 23.21 23.42
N ALA A 580 -7.28 23.14 24.52
CA ALA A 580 -6.97 24.32 25.33
C ALA A 580 -6.08 25.34 24.59
N VAL A 581 -5.29 24.87 23.62
CA VAL A 581 -4.39 25.68 22.79
C VAL A 581 -4.78 25.46 21.31
N PRO A 582 -4.90 26.52 20.50
CA PRO A 582 -5.06 26.44 19.06
C PRO A 582 -4.05 25.51 18.43
N GLY A 583 -4.52 24.59 17.60
CA GLY A 583 -3.68 23.78 16.74
C GLY A 583 -3.34 24.47 15.41
N ILE A 584 -2.67 23.70 14.57
CA ILE A 584 -2.33 24.03 13.19
C ILE A 584 -3.02 23.01 12.28
N VAL A 585 -3.59 23.47 11.16
CA VAL A 585 -4.10 22.63 10.08
C VAL A 585 -3.27 22.90 8.83
N LEU A 586 -2.41 21.97 8.47
CA LEU A 586 -1.70 22.00 7.19
C LEU A 586 -2.65 21.62 6.06
N THR A 587 -2.57 22.34 4.94
CA THR A 587 -3.44 22.11 3.78
C THR A 587 -2.69 22.15 2.46
N THR A 588 -3.22 21.43 1.47
CA THR A 588 -2.76 21.42 0.08
C THR A 588 -3.24 22.64 -0.72
N SER A 589 -4.29 23.33 -0.25
CA SER A 589 -4.80 24.53 -0.92
C SER A 589 -3.86 25.73 -0.73
N THR A 590 -3.57 26.43 -1.83
CA THR A 590 -2.69 27.62 -1.86
C THR A 590 -3.36 28.88 -1.27
N ALA A 591 -4.68 28.96 -1.34
CA ALA A 591 -5.46 30.08 -0.79
C ALA A 591 -6.63 29.56 0.08
N PRO A 592 -6.35 28.96 1.25
CA PRO A 592 -7.37 28.46 2.15
C PRO A 592 -8.00 29.59 2.98
N PHE A 593 -9.13 29.28 3.60
CA PHE A 593 -9.60 30.10 4.73
C PHE A 593 -8.57 30.05 5.87
N PRO A 594 -8.27 31.19 6.54
CA PRO A 594 -7.13 31.28 7.45
C PRO A 594 -7.28 30.51 8.78
N PHE A 595 -8.51 30.10 9.14
CA PHE A 595 -8.80 29.43 10.41
C PHE A 595 -9.83 28.32 10.22
N ALA A 596 -9.76 27.25 11.01
CA ALA A 596 -10.78 26.19 11.07
C ALA A 596 -10.98 25.76 12.53
N GLY A 597 -12.18 25.97 13.07
CA GLY A 597 -12.47 25.87 14.49
C GLY A 597 -11.64 26.87 15.29
N THR A 598 -10.77 26.37 16.17
CA THR A 598 -9.82 27.16 16.96
C THR A 598 -8.40 27.08 16.42
N ASN A 599 -8.21 26.60 15.19
CA ASN A 599 -6.89 26.24 14.64
C ASN A 599 -6.50 27.17 13.50
N VAL A 600 -5.20 27.43 13.36
CA VAL A 600 -4.62 28.21 12.26
C VAL A 600 -4.47 27.31 11.04
N VAL A 601 -4.96 27.72 9.88
CA VAL A 601 -4.82 26.96 8.63
C VAL A 601 -3.63 27.51 7.85
N ILE A 602 -2.71 26.64 7.45
CA ILE A 602 -1.43 27.01 6.83
C ILE A 602 -1.23 26.16 5.56
N PRO A 603 -1.07 26.78 4.37
CA PRO A 603 -0.67 26.06 3.16
C PRO A 603 0.68 25.37 3.36
N ILE A 604 0.78 24.09 2.98
CA ILE A 604 2.03 23.35 3.11
C ILE A 604 3.14 23.95 2.24
N GLU A 605 2.79 24.51 1.08
CA GLU A 605 3.73 25.16 0.16
C GLU A 605 4.45 26.37 0.80
N ASP A 606 3.79 27.08 1.72
CA ASP A 606 4.37 28.26 2.40
C ASP A 606 5.45 27.90 3.42
N VAL A 607 5.48 26.65 3.86
CA VAL A 607 6.39 26.14 4.90
C VAL A 607 7.39 25.13 4.36
N LEU A 608 7.50 24.97 3.05
CA LEU A 608 8.56 24.16 2.43
C LEU A 608 9.92 24.84 2.59
N ALA A 609 10.95 24.03 2.85
CA ALA A 609 12.32 24.51 2.93
C ALA A 609 12.83 24.99 1.56
N PRO A 610 13.59 26.10 1.51
CA PRO A 610 14.23 26.53 0.28
C PRO A 610 15.41 25.59 -0.07
N ASN A 611 15.40 25.01 -1.28
CA ASN A 611 16.39 24.05 -1.80
C ASN A 611 16.44 22.71 -1.01
N ARG A 612 17.23 21.74 -1.47
CA ARG A 612 17.50 20.49 -0.73
C ARG A 612 18.10 20.84 0.64
N SER A 613 17.28 20.67 1.67
CA SER A 613 17.57 20.89 3.08
C SER A 613 17.54 19.54 3.80
N ALA A 614 18.08 19.46 5.02
CA ALA A 614 17.96 18.25 5.83
C ALA A 614 16.50 17.88 6.16
N THR A 615 15.58 18.85 6.09
CA THR A 615 14.13 18.65 6.21
C THR A 615 13.38 19.36 5.08
N ALA A 616 12.37 18.71 4.52
CA ALA A 616 11.51 19.23 3.46
C ALA A 616 10.55 20.31 3.97
N VAL A 617 10.07 20.16 5.21
CA VAL A 617 9.27 21.19 5.91
C VAL A 617 10.17 22.01 6.83
N ASP A 618 10.13 23.33 6.66
CA ASP A 618 10.80 24.29 7.53
C ASP A 618 9.93 24.56 8.77
N LEU A 619 10.28 23.86 9.86
CA LEU A 619 9.58 23.99 11.14
C LEU A 619 9.69 25.39 11.74
N ALA A 620 10.75 26.15 11.44
CA ALA A 620 10.88 27.52 11.93
C ALA A 620 9.86 28.42 11.25
N ARG A 621 9.70 28.30 9.92
CA ARG A 621 8.64 29.00 9.17
C ARG A 621 7.24 28.62 9.66
N LEU A 622 7.01 27.32 9.89
CA LEU A 622 5.74 26.83 10.41
C LEU A 622 5.40 27.47 11.76
N LYS A 623 6.37 27.53 12.69
CA LYS A 623 6.22 28.17 14.00
C LYS A 623 5.94 29.67 13.87
N VAL A 624 6.62 30.37 12.96
CA VAL A 624 6.39 31.81 12.70
C VAL A 624 4.97 32.06 12.18
N ALA A 625 4.52 31.28 11.18
CA ALA A 625 3.18 31.39 10.62
C ALA A 625 2.09 31.14 11.68
N TYR A 626 2.29 30.12 12.53
CA TYR A 626 1.41 29.86 13.67
C TYR A 626 1.34 31.03 14.65
N ARG A 627 2.48 31.58 15.08
CA ARG A 627 2.51 32.72 16.03
C ARG A 627 1.73 33.93 15.51
N HIS A 628 1.81 34.19 14.21
CA HIS A 628 1.08 35.28 13.58
C HIS A 628 -0.45 35.06 13.59
N GLY A 629 -0.91 33.81 13.46
CA GLY A 629 -2.34 33.47 13.39
C GLY A 629 -3.00 33.10 14.74
N HIS A 630 -2.22 32.65 15.72
CA HIS A 630 -2.74 31.99 16.93
C HIS A 630 -3.71 32.85 17.75
N GLN A 631 -3.39 34.14 17.96
CA GLN A 631 -4.26 35.04 18.74
C GLN A 631 -5.59 35.30 18.04
N ALA A 632 -5.59 35.36 16.70
CA ALA A 632 -6.80 35.51 15.91
C ALA A 632 -7.64 34.22 15.93
N ALA A 633 -7.00 33.05 15.88
CA ALA A 633 -7.66 31.76 16.01
C ALA A 633 -8.35 31.60 17.39
N MET A 634 -7.72 32.07 18.47
CA MET A 634 -8.34 32.14 19.81
C MET A 634 -9.56 33.06 19.87
N GLY A 635 -9.50 34.19 19.17
CA GLY A 635 -10.62 35.13 19.07
C GLY A 635 -11.83 34.57 18.29
N GLY A 636 -11.65 33.50 17.50
CA GLY A 636 -12.68 32.90 16.65
C GLY A 636 -13.65 31.94 17.36
N THR A 637 -13.49 31.72 18.67
CA THR A 637 -14.32 30.78 19.46
C THR A 637 -15.63 31.35 19.97
N ALA A 638 -15.68 32.66 20.23
CA ALA A 638 -16.83 33.32 20.82
C ALA A 638 -17.11 34.63 20.09
N ILE A 639 -18.40 34.92 19.90
CA ILE A 639 -18.82 36.23 19.44
C ILE A 639 -18.41 37.25 20.51
N SER A 640 -17.52 38.16 20.16
CA SER A 640 -17.06 39.20 21.09
C SER A 640 -16.75 40.50 20.38
N LEU A 641 -16.95 41.60 21.09
CA LEU A 641 -16.55 42.94 20.66
C LEU A 641 -15.57 43.50 21.70
N LYS A 642 -14.30 43.65 21.31
CA LYS A 642 -13.29 44.28 22.18
C LYS A 642 -13.16 45.75 21.81
N VAL A 643 -13.49 46.63 22.75
CA VAL A 643 -13.43 48.09 22.57
C VAL A 643 -12.09 48.62 23.08
N SER A 644 -11.46 49.50 22.31
CA SER A 644 -10.24 50.23 22.68
C SER A 644 -10.48 51.12 23.91
N ALA A 645 -9.42 51.39 24.68
CA ALA A 645 -9.49 52.21 25.89
C ALA A 645 -10.01 53.64 25.64
N ASP A 646 -9.84 54.17 24.42
CA ASP A 646 -10.35 55.47 23.99
C ASP A 646 -11.83 55.45 23.55
N GLY A 647 -12.44 54.25 23.43
CA GLY A 647 -13.82 54.07 23.00
C GLY A 647 -14.09 54.40 21.51
N TYR A 648 -13.05 54.62 20.70
CA TYR A 648 -13.20 55.03 19.29
C TYR A 648 -12.93 53.91 18.27
N ALA A 649 -12.32 52.82 18.70
CA ALA A 649 -12.10 51.62 17.89
C ALA A 649 -12.59 50.37 18.60
N ALA A 650 -13.07 49.39 17.84
CA ALA A 650 -13.40 48.06 18.35
C ALA A 650 -13.02 46.97 17.34
N LEU A 651 -12.79 45.76 17.84
CA LEU A 651 -12.57 44.55 17.05
C LEU A 651 -13.72 43.57 17.30
N LEU A 652 -14.52 43.29 16.27
CA LEU A 652 -15.56 42.28 16.28
C LEU A 652 -14.98 40.93 15.85
N SER A 653 -15.16 39.91 16.67
CA SER A 653 -14.84 38.53 16.34
C SER A 653 -16.13 37.72 16.22
N VAL A 654 -16.31 37.04 15.08
CA VAL A 654 -17.44 36.15 14.80
C VAL A 654 -16.89 34.82 14.30
N PRO A 655 -17.35 33.66 14.82
CA PRO A 655 -16.92 32.35 14.32
C PRO A 655 -17.12 32.21 12.81
N GLY A 656 -16.10 31.72 12.10
CA GLY A 656 -16.16 31.50 10.65
C GLY A 656 -15.95 32.74 9.79
N ARG A 657 -15.65 33.91 10.37
CA ARG A 657 -15.34 35.15 9.63
C ARG A 657 -14.04 35.79 10.13
N ALA A 658 -13.40 36.59 9.28
CA ALA A 658 -12.22 37.35 9.68
C ALA A 658 -12.57 38.37 10.80
N PRO A 659 -11.66 38.69 11.72
CA PRO A 659 -11.91 39.75 12.69
C PRO A 659 -12.15 41.10 12.01
N TRP A 660 -13.25 41.76 12.33
CA TRP A 660 -13.63 43.03 11.70
C TRP A 660 -13.29 44.22 12.60
N ARG A 661 -12.32 45.04 12.17
CA ARG A 661 -11.96 46.29 12.85
C ARG A 661 -12.93 47.40 12.48
N VAL A 662 -13.51 48.05 13.48
CA VAL A 662 -14.51 49.10 13.33
C VAL A 662 -14.11 50.35 14.10
N THR A 663 -14.32 51.51 13.49
CA THR A 663 -14.03 52.82 14.09
C THR A 663 -15.29 53.69 14.10
N GLY A 664 -15.50 54.41 15.20
CA GLY A 664 -16.63 55.33 15.41
C GLY A 664 -17.68 54.80 16.40
N LYS A 665 -18.04 55.65 17.37
CA LYS A 665 -18.90 55.31 18.52
C LYS A 665 -20.27 54.75 18.14
N ALA A 666 -20.94 55.33 17.14
CA ALA A 666 -22.24 54.86 16.68
C ALA A 666 -22.19 53.44 16.08
N LYS A 667 -21.14 53.11 15.31
CA LYS A 667 -20.94 51.77 14.75
C LYS A 667 -20.64 50.74 15.84
N ILE A 668 -19.80 51.11 16.80
CA ILE A 668 -19.44 50.26 17.95
C ILE A 668 -20.69 49.97 18.79
N ALA A 669 -21.54 50.96 19.04
CA ALA A 669 -22.78 50.79 19.81
C ALA A 669 -23.76 49.81 19.12
N VAL A 670 -23.92 49.89 17.80
CA VAL A 670 -24.75 48.94 17.03
C VAL A 670 -24.23 47.52 17.16
N LEU A 671 -22.92 47.32 17.04
CA LEU A 671 -22.32 45.99 17.18
C LEU A 671 -22.42 45.48 18.62
N GLN A 672 -22.21 46.33 19.62
CA GLN A 672 -22.33 45.95 21.02
C GLN A 672 -23.74 45.45 21.34
N ARG A 673 -24.78 46.15 20.86
CA ARG A 673 -26.18 45.72 21.03
C ARG A 673 -26.48 44.35 20.45
N LEU A 674 -25.86 44.02 19.32
CA LEU A 674 -26.03 42.72 18.67
C LEU A 674 -25.27 41.60 19.39
N VAL A 675 -24.07 41.90 19.89
CA VAL A 675 -23.29 40.97 20.72
C VAL A 675 -23.99 40.72 22.06
N ASP A 676 -24.51 41.76 22.70
CA ASP A 676 -25.27 41.65 23.96
C ASP A 676 -26.58 40.86 23.76
N ALA A 677 -27.30 41.12 22.67
CA ALA A 677 -28.52 40.41 22.34
C ALA A 677 -28.26 38.91 22.07
N TYR A 678 -27.15 38.60 21.39
CA TYR A 678 -26.69 37.23 21.21
C TYR A 678 -26.33 36.57 22.55
N ALA A 679 -25.57 37.25 23.42
CA ALA A 679 -25.19 36.74 24.74
C ALA A 679 -26.40 36.53 25.66
N ALA A 680 -27.47 37.33 25.50
CA ALA A 680 -28.72 37.19 26.23
C ALA A 680 -29.65 36.08 25.68
N GLY A 681 -29.27 35.37 24.62
CA GLY A 681 -30.08 34.30 24.01
C GLY A 681 -31.23 34.80 23.13
N THR A 682 -31.31 36.10 22.86
CA THR A 682 -32.31 36.73 21.98
C THR A 682 -31.59 37.42 20.81
N PRO A 683 -31.14 36.69 19.78
CA PRO A 683 -30.22 37.21 18.77
C PRO A 683 -30.80 38.29 17.85
N HIS A 684 -32.13 38.49 17.89
CA HIS A 684 -32.84 39.45 17.07
C HIS A 684 -32.98 40.80 17.78
N VAL A 685 -32.47 41.86 17.17
CA VAL A 685 -32.64 43.25 17.66
C VAL A 685 -33.50 44.03 16.69
N ASN A 686 -34.63 44.57 17.18
CA ASN A 686 -35.52 45.41 16.38
C ASN A 686 -34.76 46.63 15.82
N THR A 687 -34.98 46.98 14.56
CA THR A 687 -34.27 48.07 13.86
C THR A 687 -34.32 49.41 14.62
N LYS A 688 -35.46 49.76 15.24
CA LYS A 688 -35.59 51.00 16.01
C LYS A 688 -34.67 51.00 17.25
N LYS A 689 -34.64 49.88 17.97
CA LYS A 689 -33.78 49.68 19.15
C LYS A 689 -32.30 49.55 18.77
N LEU A 690 -32.03 48.92 17.63
CA LEU A 690 -30.67 48.74 17.12
C LEU A 690 -30.03 50.08 16.75
N MET A 691 -30.80 50.98 16.14
CA MET A 691 -30.31 52.26 15.60
C MET A 691 -30.47 53.45 16.56
N GLU A 692 -30.95 53.22 17.78
CA GLU A 692 -31.12 54.26 18.81
C GLU A 692 -29.81 55.03 19.04
N ASP A 693 -29.88 56.36 19.14
CA ASP A 693 -28.73 57.26 19.34
C ASP A 693 -27.64 57.26 18.25
N THR A 694 -27.89 56.63 17.09
CA THR A 694 -26.93 56.63 15.97
C THR A 694 -27.17 57.73 14.93
N GLY A 695 -28.35 58.38 14.95
CA GLY A 695 -28.77 59.36 13.95
C GLY A 695 -29.08 58.78 12.56
N CYS A 696 -29.10 57.44 12.41
CA CYS A 696 -29.34 56.75 11.14
C CYS A 696 -30.58 55.85 11.22
N ALA A 697 -31.32 55.74 10.12
CA ALA A 697 -32.54 54.91 10.06
C ALA A 697 -32.26 53.41 9.90
N THR A 698 -31.12 53.03 9.31
CA THR A 698 -30.75 51.63 9.04
C THR A 698 -29.23 51.41 9.13
N PRO A 699 -28.77 50.16 9.35
CA PRO A 699 -27.34 49.84 9.29
C PRO A 699 -26.69 50.22 7.94
N ALA A 700 -27.43 50.12 6.83
CA ALA A 700 -26.94 50.49 5.51
C ALA A 700 -26.60 51.99 5.38
N ASN A 701 -27.25 52.85 6.18
CA ASN A 701 -26.94 54.28 6.23
C ASN A 701 -25.76 54.60 7.16
N LEU A 702 -25.48 53.73 8.13
CA LEU A 702 -24.43 53.91 9.14
C LEU A 702 -23.07 53.36 8.68
N PHE A 703 -23.08 52.23 7.97
CA PHE A 703 -21.86 51.60 7.43
C PHE A 703 -21.65 52.00 5.97
N SER A 704 -20.42 52.36 5.60
CA SER A 704 -20.09 52.75 4.22
C SER A 704 -20.23 51.56 3.26
N LYS A 705 -20.42 51.85 1.97
CA LYS A 705 -20.44 50.82 0.91
C LYS A 705 -19.12 50.03 0.83
N THR A 706 -18.01 50.61 1.29
CA THR A 706 -16.68 49.98 1.34
C THR A 706 -16.44 49.12 2.58
N SER A 707 -17.36 49.11 3.54
CA SER A 707 -17.26 48.34 4.78
C SER A 707 -17.81 46.93 4.57
N PRO A 708 -17.19 45.87 5.11
CA PRO A 708 -17.64 44.48 4.94
C PRO A 708 -18.86 44.15 5.81
N TRP A 709 -19.67 45.13 6.20
CA TRP A 709 -20.70 45.00 7.24
C TRP A 709 -21.81 44.00 6.87
N ARG A 710 -22.07 43.82 5.57
CA ARG A 710 -23.05 42.85 5.06
C ARG A 710 -22.61 41.40 5.29
N ASP A 711 -21.31 41.19 5.43
CA ASP A 711 -20.78 39.89 5.80
C ASP A 711 -21.15 39.60 7.26
N TYR A 712 -21.15 40.58 8.15
CA TYR A 712 -21.36 40.34 9.59
C TYR A 712 -22.80 40.52 10.08
N LEU A 713 -23.68 41.15 9.29
CA LEU A 713 -25.03 41.55 9.69
C LEU A 713 -26.06 41.11 8.67
N VAL A 714 -27.14 40.49 9.12
CA VAL A 714 -28.26 40.08 8.25
C VAL A 714 -29.59 40.57 8.80
N ARG A 715 -30.49 40.97 7.89
CA ARG A 715 -31.87 41.33 8.24
C ARG A 715 -32.71 40.06 8.35
N VAL A 716 -33.49 39.95 9.42
CA VAL A 716 -34.36 38.78 9.64
C VAL A 716 -35.52 38.82 8.65
N LYS A 717 -35.71 37.74 7.86
CA LYS A 717 -36.82 37.62 6.90
C LYS A 717 -38.16 37.73 7.65
N GLY A 718 -39.08 38.57 7.15
CA GLY A 718 -40.41 38.77 7.76
C GLY A 718 -40.46 39.65 9.02
N ALA A 719 -39.33 40.18 9.51
CA ALA A 719 -39.29 41.03 10.70
C ALA A 719 -38.51 42.34 10.48
N HIS A 720 -38.88 43.38 11.24
CA HIS A 720 -38.10 44.62 11.33
C HIS A 720 -36.96 44.47 12.36
N ALA A 721 -36.11 43.46 12.18
CA ALA A 721 -35.02 43.13 13.08
C ALA A 721 -33.74 42.72 12.33
N TRP A 722 -32.61 42.81 13.03
CA TRP A 722 -31.28 42.41 12.57
C TRP A 722 -30.63 41.46 13.56
N GLN A 723 -29.71 40.65 13.05
CA GLN A 723 -28.88 39.75 13.84
C GLN A 723 -27.46 39.67 13.26
N LEU A 724 -26.54 39.09 14.03
CA LEU A 724 -25.23 38.70 13.52
C LEU A 724 -25.37 37.58 12.49
N ASN A 725 -24.67 37.71 11.38
CA ASN A 725 -24.69 36.74 10.29
C ASN A 725 -23.74 35.58 10.62
N LEU A 726 -24.27 34.59 11.35
CA LEU A 726 -23.59 33.36 11.69
C LEU A 726 -23.71 32.34 10.56
N PRO A 727 -22.67 31.58 10.24
CA PRO A 727 -22.79 30.46 9.30
C PRO A 727 -23.81 29.45 9.87
N SER A 728 -24.94 29.27 9.20
CA SER A 728 -25.93 28.25 9.55
C SER A 728 -25.42 26.86 9.13
N VAL A 729 -25.60 25.87 10.02
CA VAL A 729 -25.30 24.46 9.74
C VAL A 729 -26.39 23.82 8.84
N GLU A 730 -27.51 24.50 8.63
CA GLU A 730 -28.65 24.01 7.84
C GLU A 730 -29.31 25.17 7.08
N GLU A 731 -29.04 25.32 5.79
CA GLU A 731 -30.05 25.74 4.81
C GLU A 731 -29.79 24.94 3.51
N PRO A 732 -30.81 24.27 2.93
CA PRO A 732 -30.72 23.70 1.60
C PRO A 732 -30.59 24.85 0.60
N ARG A 733 -29.70 24.70 -0.40
CA ARG A 733 -29.69 25.59 -1.56
C ARG A 733 -31.04 25.49 -2.26
N GLU A 734 -31.78 26.59 -2.30
CA GLU A 734 -32.88 26.77 -3.26
C GLU A 734 -32.24 26.97 -4.65
N ASP A 735 -32.59 26.10 -5.58
CA ASP A 735 -32.19 26.19 -6.98
C ASP A 735 -32.78 27.47 -7.61
N GLU A 736 -31.93 28.31 -8.21
CA GLU A 736 -32.37 29.32 -9.17
C GLU A 736 -32.87 28.61 -10.43
N ALA A 737 -34.19 28.40 -10.53
CA ALA A 737 -34.89 28.23 -11.79
C ALA A 737 -35.92 29.34 -11.92
N ALA A 738 -35.75 30.14 -12.96
CA ALA A 738 -36.53 31.31 -13.31
C ALA A 738 -38.01 30.98 -13.57
N GLU A 739 -38.91 31.71 -12.90
CA GLU A 739 -40.21 32.09 -13.44
C GLU A 739 -40.15 33.59 -13.77
N GLU A 740 -39.61 33.89 -14.95
CA GLU A 740 -40.13 35.01 -15.75
C GLU A 740 -41.44 34.51 -16.38
N ASP A 741 -42.58 35.04 -15.91
CA ASP A 741 -43.79 35.34 -16.69
C ASP A 741 -45.05 35.29 -15.83
N ALA A 742 -45.29 36.34 -15.04
CA ALA A 742 -46.65 36.66 -14.57
C ALA A 742 -46.78 38.14 -14.14
N GLU A 743 -46.33 39.08 -14.96
CA GLU A 743 -46.81 40.47 -14.86
C GLU A 743 -46.78 41.17 -16.23
N ALA A 744 -47.61 40.67 -17.16
CA ALA A 744 -48.12 41.45 -18.28
C ALA A 744 -49.66 41.46 -18.20
N SER A 745 -50.17 42.55 -17.62
CA SER A 745 -51.24 43.34 -18.22
C SER A 745 -52.63 42.68 -18.39
N LEU A 746 -53.44 42.81 -17.34
CA LEU A 746 -54.75 43.47 -17.53
C LEU A 746 -54.47 44.98 -17.63
N GLY A 747 -54.47 45.51 -18.85
CA GLY A 747 -54.24 46.92 -19.16
C GLY A 747 -53.73 47.12 -20.58
#